data_AF-A0A803LE18-F1
#
_entry.id   AF-A0A803LE18-F1
#
_cell.length_a   1.000
_cell.length_b   1.000
_cell.length_c   1.000
_cell.angle_alpha   90.00
_cell.angle_beta   90.00
_cell.angle_gamma   90.00
#
_symmetry.space_group_name_H-M   'P 1'
#
loop_
_entity.id
_entity.type
_entity.pdbx_description
1 polymer ?
#
loop_
_entity_poly.entity_id
_entity_poly.type
_entity_poly.pdbx_seq_one_letter_code
_entity_poly.pdbx_strand_id
1 'polypeptide(L)'
;MLLVNLGKPQQLYPLSLLNSLPPPSIPKISTFSLPFFFLNPPSSSPQKKPLSLSSTSPPPCLKTTPLTPCATSPGTSVEHLVGKPETETETDNDVGVDSNEIELHNFDIEWDKNGGEMRKLDMQFESPVVEVTELEELPENWRRSKIAWLCKELPCQKRPTQIRLLAAQKKWMRQPDATYIAHHFLRIRLNDAAFSVYKWMIQQHWFRFDFALATKLADCIGRERKFAKCREIYDDIINQGRVPSESSFHILIVAYLSAPGEDCLKEACEIYYRMIHLGAYRPRLSLHNALFRALISKPASSAKPYLKQAEFIFHNLATCGLEIREEIYSGLLWLHSHQDIIDKERIFYLLKEMNLRKIPETKDTLLSILRACSKVGEVDEAEKTWLKLLHCDGGISPQAYMYKMGVYAEVGDPQKSLDIFREMQEQCGQINNVAYQKIIEIMCNSQEVQLAESLMKEFVGSGLKSLTASYVDLLNMYYKLSLHDKVEFTFLECLDKCRPNRAIYGIYLDSLVKTSNIEKAESIFNQMLENEAIGVSSRSCNSLLSGYLGCGDNAKAEKLYRFMRQKKYEVESSLMEKLEYLFTSTKFFFEKYVALKLTPEQREILVGLLLGGLQIEYAGEKKLHFVHFMFKDDSGIHTILKRHIYNEFHEWLQHSNGSTDDSDDIPSEYSTVPHTCFGFYAHQFWAEGKQSIPKLIHRWLTPRVLAYWFMYGGYTTPNGDILLKVRGSKDDVERVFKALKSKSLEFRIKRKGKVFWLGFMGSHTTSFWRLIEPYLLNDLQDFLKAHEQPSENITAEKSSI
;
A
#
# COMPACT_ATOMS: atom_id res chain seq x y z
N MET A 1 -29.42 20.67 7.25
CA MET A 1 -29.86 19.39 6.66
C MET A 1 -29.17 19.26 5.31
N LEU A 2 -28.49 18.17 4.94
CA LEU A 2 -28.26 16.89 5.63
C LEU A 2 -26.76 16.60 5.81
N LEU A 3 -26.44 15.66 6.69
CA LEU A 3 -25.12 15.01 6.83
C LEU A 3 -25.25 13.54 6.40
N VAL A 4 -24.10 12.83 6.40
CA VAL A 4 -23.97 11.37 6.25
C VAL A 4 -24.17 10.82 4.83
N ASN A 5 -23.05 10.53 4.14
CA ASN A 5 -22.69 9.14 3.84
C ASN A 5 -21.22 9.02 3.40
N LEU A 6 -20.40 8.39 4.25
CA LEU A 6 -19.09 7.83 3.88
C LEU A 6 -19.18 6.32 4.13
N GLY A 7 -18.80 5.51 3.14
CA GLY A 7 -18.61 4.07 3.34
C GLY A 7 -19.27 3.16 2.29
N LYS A 8 -18.54 2.90 1.20
CA LYS A 8 -18.47 1.59 0.54
C LYS A 8 -17.25 1.56 -0.41
N PRO A 9 -16.49 0.46 -0.50
CA PRO A 9 -15.41 0.33 -1.47
C PRO A 9 -15.98 0.17 -2.88
N GLN A 10 -15.32 0.74 -3.89
CA GLN A 10 -15.65 0.48 -5.28
C GLN A 10 -15.19 -0.92 -5.69
N GLN A 11 -16.09 -1.68 -6.32
CA GLN A 11 -15.75 -2.97 -6.93
C GLN A 11 -15.04 -2.77 -8.26
N LEU A 12 -14.06 -3.63 -8.54
CA LEU A 12 -13.48 -3.77 -9.87
C LEU A 12 -14.53 -4.31 -10.85
N TYR A 13 -14.66 -3.68 -12.02
CA TYR A 13 -15.26 -4.27 -13.21
C TYR A 13 -14.31 -4.06 -14.41
N PRO A 14 -14.22 -5.02 -15.36
CA PRO A 14 -13.14 -5.07 -16.34
C PRO A 14 -13.31 -4.12 -17.54
N LEU A 15 -12.18 -3.73 -18.13
CA LEU A 15 -12.09 -2.93 -19.35
C LEU A 15 -12.37 -3.77 -20.61
N SER A 16 -13.64 -3.97 -20.96
CA SER A 16 -13.98 -4.73 -22.18
C SER A 16 -15.34 -4.42 -22.82
N LEU A 17 -15.74 -3.14 -22.96
CA LEU A 17 -16.88 -2.73 -23.83
C LEU A 17 -16.91 -1.21 -24.09
N LEU A 18 -16.18 -0.73 -25.11
CA LEU A 18 -16.33 0.65 -25.62
C LEU A 18 -15.92 0.83 -27.11
N ASN A 19 -16.03 -0.24 -27.91
CA ASN A 19 -15.83 -0.20 -29.36
C ASN A 19 -17.14 -0.54 -30.09
N SER A 20 -18.12 0.36 -30.05
CA SER A 20 -19.17 0.54 -31.08
C SER A 20 -20.23 1.55 -30.64
N LEU A 21 -20.43 2.60 -31.45
CA LEU A 21 -21.70 3.26 -31.83
C LEU A 21 -21.36 4.49 -32.72
N PRO A 22 -22.24 4.91 -33.65
CA PRO A 22 -21.89 5.83 -34.74
C PRO A 22 -21.99 7.32 -34.37
N PRO A 23 -21.39 8.23 -35.18
CA PRO A 23 -21.52 9.67 -34.97
C PRO A 23 -22.95 10.18 -35.25
N PRO A 24 -23.50 11.07 -34.40
CA PRO A 24 -24.80 11.70 -34.65
C PRO A 24 -24.73 12.74 -35.78
N SER A 25 -25.81 12.84 -36.55
CA SER A 25 -25.90 13.64 -37.78
C SER A 25 -26.36 15.08 -37.57
N ILE A 26 -26.02 15.96 -38.53
CA ILE A 26 -26.37 17.39 -38.53
C ILE A 26 -27.70 17.62 -39.28
N PRO A 27 -28.73 18.24 -38.64
CA PRO A 27 -29.78 18.97 -39.34
C PRO A 27 -29.41 20.46 -39.51
N LYS A 28 -29.91 21.09 -40.57
CA LYS A 28 -29.65 22.51 -40.95
C LYS A 28 -30.93 23.36 -40.84
N ILE A 29 -30.79 24.64 -41.22
CA ILE A 29 -31.86 25.61 -41.59
C ILE A 29 -32.51 26.33 -40.38
N SER A 30 -32.83 27.63 -40.41
CA SER A 30 -32.10 28.88 -40.74
C SER A 30 -33.08 30.02 -41.08
N THR A 31 -32.89 31.20 -40.50
CA THR A 31 -33.44 32.49 -40.97
C THR A 31 -32.30 33.52 -40.92
N PHE A 32 -31.90 34.13 -42.04
CA PHE A 32 -32.42 35.39 -42.60
C PHE A 32 -32.41 36.54 -41.56
N SER A 33 -31.72 37.69 -41.78
CA SER A 33 -31.07 38.21 -43.01
C SER A 33 -29.95 39.26 -42.77
N LEU A 34 -29.01 39.33 -43.73
CA LEU A 34 -27.95 40.34 -43.94
C LEU A 34 -28.49 41.52 -44.82
N PRO A 35 -27.68 42.43 -45.44
CA PRO A 35 -26.27 42.88 -45.25
C PRO A 35 -26.09 44.43 -45.22
N PHE A 36 -24.83 44.92 -45.14
CA PHE A 36 -24.13 45.79 -46.13
C PHE A 36 -22.67 45.98 -45.60
N PHE A 37 -21.58 45.48 -46.20
CA PHE A 37 -20.92 45.80 -47.49
C PHE A 37 -20.44 47.27 -47.62
N PHE A 38 -19.23 47.61 -48.12
CA PHE A 38 -18.30 46.87 -49.02
C PHE A 38 -16.79 47.26 -48.87
N LEU A 39 -15.92 46.31 -49.30
CA LEU A 39 -14.60 46.47 -49.98
C LEU A 39 -13.31 46.93 -49.26
N ASN A 40 -12.20 46.40 -49.80
CA ASN A 40 -10.77 46.57 -49.48
C ASN A 40 -10.06 47.37 -50.64
N PRO A 41 -8.71 47.32 -50.82
CA PRO A 41 -7.58 47.95 -50.10
C PRO A 41 -6.80 48.87 -51.10
N PRO A 42 -5.44 49.00 -51.21
CA PRO A 42 -4.32 48.76 -50.28
C PRO A 42 -3.21 49.87 -50.21
N SER A 43 -2.20 49.61 -49.37
CA SER A 43 -0.74 49.82 -49.62
C SER A 43 -0.03 51.15 -49.28
N SER A 44 1.29 51.01 -49.14
CA SER A 44 2.38 52.01 -49.09
C SER A 44 2.70 52.72 -47.76
N SER A 45 4.01 52.96 -47.61
CA SER A 45 4.74 53.70 -46.56
C SER A 45 5.38 54.95 -47.22
N PRO A 46 6.32 55.76 -46.65
CA PRO A 46 7.08 55.62 -45.39
C PRO A 46 7.37 56.94 -44.61
N GLN A 47 8.22 56.83 -43.57
CA GLN A 47 9.18 57.84 -43.05
C GLN A 47 8.77 59.34 -42.93
N LYS A 48 8.82 59.89 -41.69
CA LYS A 48 9.95 60.75 -41.23
C LYS A 48 9.95 61.11 -39.73
N LYS A 49 11.16 61.32 -39.22
CA LYS A 49 11.60 61.91 -37.93
C LYS A 49 11.86 63.43 -38.14
N PRO A 50 12.29 64.26 -37.14
CA PRO A 50 12.36 64.13 -35.67
C PRO A 50 11.87 65.42 -34.92
N LEU A 51 12.31 65.61 -33.65
CA LEU A 51 12.45 66.87 -32.87
C LEU A 51 11.17 67.51 -32.27
N SER A 52 11.23 68.30 -31.18
CA SER A 52 11.94 68.18 -29.87
C SER A 52 11.61 69.40 -28.98
N LEU A 53 11.36 69.19 -27.66
CA LEU A 53 11.32 70.25 -26.60
C LEU A 53 10.19 71.30 -26.76
N SER A 54 9.74 72.05 -25.74
CA SER A 54 9.70 71.88 -24.27
C SER A 54 8.75 72.95 -23.65
N SER A 55 8.37 72.81 -22.36
CA SER A 55 7.59 73.78 -21.55
C SER A 55 6.13 74.04 -21.99
N THR A 56 5.19 74.58 -21.18
CA THR A 56 5.28 75.26 -19.87
C THR A 56 4.05 74.95 -18.97
N SER A 57 4.06 75.40 -17.71
CA SER A 57 3.10 75.14 -16.62
C SER A 57 1.79 75.98 -16.61
N PRO A 58 0.72 75.56 -15.89
CA PRO A 58 -0.56 76.27 -15.73
C PRO A 58 -0.60 77.28 -14.55
N PRO A 59 -1.67 78.10 -14.43
CA PRO A 59 -2.60 78.11 -13.27
C PRO A 59 -4.05 78.49 -13.71
N PRO A 60 -5.01 78.98 -12.87
CA PRO A 60 -5.26 78.94 -11.40
C PRO A 60 -6.57 78.14 -11.02
N CYS A 61 -6.85 77.65 -9.80
CA CYS A 61 -7.15 78.30 -8.49
C CYS A 61 -8.52 79.07 -8.43
N LEU A 62 -9.26 79.19 -7.30
CA LEU A 62 -8.90 79.13 -5.86
C LEU A 62 -10.15 79.05 -4.89
N LYS A 63 -9.88 78.99 -3.57
CA LYS A 63 -10.71 79.22 -2.34
C LYS A 63 -11.37 77.96 -1.72
N THR A 64 -11.56 77.79 -0.39
CA THR A 64 -11.24 78.57 0.85
C THR A 64 -11.23 77.61 2.08
N THR A 65 -10.20 77.54 2.94
CA THR A 65 -10.03 78.15 4.31
C THR A 65 -11.09 77.83 5.38
N PRO A 66 -10.76 77.64 6.69
CA PRO A 66 -9.59 78.13 7.49
C PRO A 66 -8.82 77.00 8.27
N LEU A 67 -7.85 77.15 9.21
CA LEU A 67 -7.07 78.29 9.78
C LEU A 67 -5.59 77.88 10.13
N THR A 68 -5.15 77.79 11.40
CA THR A 68 -3.73 77.77 11.91
C THR A 68 -3.64 77.27 13.38
N PRO A 69 -2.47 76.86 14.00
CA PRO A 69 -1.22 77.64 14.12
C PRO A 69 0.19 76.95 14.17
N CYS A 70 1.20 77.84 14.19
CA CYS A 70 2.66 77.84 14.42
C CYS A 70 3.31 76.83 15.42
N ALA A 71 4.66 76.65 15.52
CA ALA A 71 5.86 76.91 14.68
C ALA A 71 7.19 76.45 15.40
N THR A 72 8.36 76.74 14.81
CA THR A 72 9.76 76.75 15.36
C THR A 72 10.66 75.49 15.33
N SER A 73 11.97 75.76 15.29
CA SER A 73 13.19 74.92 15.41
C SER A 73 14.19 75.69 16.36
N PRO A 74 15.44 75.28 16.72
CA PRO A 74 16.41 74.37 16.05
C PRO A 74 17.31 73.48 17.00
N GLY A 75 18.39 72.89 16.46
CA GLY A 75 19.54 72.31 17.22
C GLY A 75 19.45 70.81 17.52
N THR A 76 20.54 70.04 17.67
CA THR A 76 22.00 70.35 17.70
C THR A 76 22.83 69.13 17.22
N SER A 77 24.12 69.32 16.90
CA SER A 77 25.13 68.33 16.42
C SER A 77 25.41 67.17 17.41
N VAL A 78 26.21 66.11 17.11
CA VAL A 78 27.67 66.09 16.86
C VAL A 78 28.14 64.72 16.25
N GLU A 79 29.00 64.79 15.21
CA GLU A 79 30.15 63.93 14.77
C GLU A 79 30.16 62.36 14.92
N HIS A 80 30.57 61.57 13.90
CA HIS A 80 31.95 61.18 13.47
C HIS A 80 32.71 60.34 14.54
N LEU A 81 33.52 59.28 14.29
CA LEU A 81 34.29 58.81 13.12
C LEU A 81 34.52 57.27 13.07
N VAL A 82 34.80 56.79 11.84
CA VAL A 82 35.69 55.69 11.39
C VAL A 82 36.53 54.87 12.39
N GLY A 83 36.61 53.55 12.14
CA GLY A 83 37.68 52.62 12.59
C GLY A 83 37.79 51.41 11.63
N LYS A 84 38.97 50.76 11.51
CA LYS A 84 39.28 49.66 10.54
C LYS A 84 39.93 48.43 11.24
N PRO A 85 40.20 47.30 10.53
CA PRO A 85 40.40 45.97 11.15
C PRO A 85 41.86 45.44 11.16
N GLU A 86 42.02 44.30 11.84
CA GLU A 86 43.10 43.28 11.79
C GLU A 86 42.36 41.90 11.94
N THR A 87 42.62 40.82 11.18
CA THR A 87 43.77 39.86 11.15
C THR A 87 44.06 39.19 12.50
N GLU A 88 44.39 37.90 12.63
CA GLU A 88 44.63 36.79 11.66
C GLU A 88 43.91 35.49 12.16
N THR A 89 44.28 34.19 12.02
CA THR A 89 45.46 33.41 11.57
C THR A 89 45.00 31.98 11.14
N GLU A 90 45.91 31.11 10.66
CA GLU A 90 45.67 29.71 10.22
C GLU A 90 46.15 28.64 11.24
N THR A 91 45.68 27.38 11.13
CA THR A 91 46.44 26.14 11.45
C THR A 91 45.82 24.89 10.79
N ASP A 92 46.64 24.06 10.16
CA ASP A 92 46.28 22.74 9.59
C ASP A 92 46.13 21.61 10.63
N ASN A 93 45.57 20.47 10.20
CA ASN A 93 46.17 19.12 10.40
C ASN A 93 45.45 18.06 9.54
N ASP A 94 46.19 17.07 9.03
CA ASP A 94 45.71 15.99 8.15
C ASP A 94 46.30 14.62 8.55
N VAL A 95 45.45 13.57 8.58
CA VAL A 95 45.79 12.14 8.43
C VAL A 95 44.54 11.39 7.94
N GLY A 96 44.62 10.71 6.79
CA GLY A 96 43.52 9.89 6.23
C GLY A 96 43.62 8.37 6.46
N VAL A 97 42.54 7.65 6.14
CA VAL A 97 42.48 6.17 5.97
C VAL A 97 41.49 5.84 4.84
N ASP A 98 41.86 4.94 3.93
CA ASP A 98 41.10 4.62 2.71
C ASP A 98 39.81 3.79 2.92
N SER A 99 38.87 3.91 1.97
CA SER A 99 37.83 2.92 1.65
C SER A 99 37.21 3.18 0.27
N ASN A 100 37.37 2.25 -0.68
CA ASN A 100 36.99 2.45 -2.09
C ASN A 100 35.49 2.34 -2.40
N GLU A 101 35.05 3.21 -3.33
CA GLU A 101 34.13 2.96 -4.45
C GLU A 101 32.76 2.29 -4.21
N ILE A 102 31.71 3.08 -4.48
CA ILE A 102 30.68 2.69 -5.47
C ILE A 102 30.49 3.87 -6.42
N GLU A 103 31.13 3.84 -7.60
CA GLU A 103 30.88 4.82 -8.66
C GLU A 103 29.56 4.53 -9.37
N LEU A 104 28.48 5.11 -8.84
CA LEU A 104 27.30 5.44 -9.61
C LEU A 104 27.45 6.88 -10.09
N HIS A 105 27.28 7.12 -11.39
CA HIS A 105 27.18 8.48 -11.93
C HIS A 105 25.96 9.19 -11.34
N ASN A 106 26.19 9.94 -10.28
CA ASN A 106 25.29 11.01 -9.87
C ASN A 106 25.29 12.10 -10.95
N PHE A 107 24.22 12.89 -10.98
CA PHE A 107 24.21 14.16 -11.68
C PHE A 107 25.10 15.14 -10.89
N ASP A 108 26.39 15.19 -11.21
CA ASP A 108 27.30 16.22 -10.69
C ASP A 108 27.00 17.57 -11.36
N ILE A 109 25.85 18.13 -10.98
CA ILE A 109 25.48 19.50 -11.27
C ILE A 109 26.37 20.39 -10.41
N GLU A 110 27.42 20.96 -10.99
CA GLU A 110 28.30 21.89 -10.31
C GLU A 110 27.51 22.96 -9.56
N TRP A 111 27.64 22.96 -8.23
CA TRP A 111 27.47 24.20 -7.47
C TRP A 111 28.68 25.06 -7.77
N ASP A 112 28.53 25.96 -8.75
CA ASP A 112 29.48 27.02 -9.06
C ASP A 112 29.91 27.74 -7.76
N LYS A 113 31.14 27.46 -7.31
CA LYS A 113 31.71 27.98 -6.06
C LYS A 113 32.22 29.42 -6.21
N ASN A 114 31.76 30.17 -7.21
CA ASN A 114 32.01 31.61 -7.27
C ASN A 114 31.18 32.36 -6.21
N GLY A 115 31.87 32.82 -5.16
CA GLY A 115 31.37 33.77 -4.16
C GLY A 115 31.13 35.19 -4.71
N GLY A 116 30.52 35.30 -5.89
CA GLY A 116 30.01 36.57 -6.42
C GLY A 116 28.74 36.97 -5.67
N GLU A 117 28.60 38.26 -5.36
CA GLU A 117 27.47 38.77 -4.57
C GLU A 117 26.12 38.28 -5.10
N MET A 118 25.37 37.53 -4.27
CA MET A 118 23.99 37.15 -4.55
C MET A 118 23.11 38.41 -4.49
N ARG A 119 23.10 39.18 -5.58
CA ARG A 119 22.31 40.41 -5.73
C ARG A 119 20.87 40.11 -5.33
N LYS A 120 20.35 40.89 -4.38
CA LYS A 120 18.99 40.78 -3.86
C LYS A 120 17.99 40.98 -5.00
N LEU A 121 17.52 39.89 -5.60
CA LEU A 121 16.19 39.87 -6.19
C LEU A 121 15.20 39.90 -5.03
N ASP A 122 14.92 41.11 -4.53
CA ASP A 122 13.91 41.32 -3.51
C ASP A 122 12.57 40.82 -4.06
N MET A 123 12.11 39.67 -3.54
CA MET A 123 10.80 39.11 -3.84
C MET A 123 9.71 39.94 -3.15
N GLN A 124 9.52 41.15 -3.66
CA GLN A 124 8.41 42.05 -3.39
C GLN A 124 7.17 41.47 -4.07
N PHE A 125 6.51 40.54 -3.38
CA PHE A 125 5.08 40.36 -3.58
C PHE A 125 4.37 41.58 -2.99
N GLU A 126 3.46 42.18 -3.75
CA GLU A 126 2.36 42.96 -3.17
C GLU A 126 1.52 42.01 -2.31
N SER A 127 1.90 41.87 -1.04
CA SER A 127 1.11 41.10 -0.07
C SER A 127 -0.19 41.84 0.22
N PRO A 128 -1.30 41.14 0.49
CA PRO A 128 -2.51 41.78 0.97
C PRO A 128 -2.16 42.66 2.18
N VAL A 129 -2.55 43.94 2.11
CA VAL A 129 -2.28 44.89 3.18
C VAL A 129 -3.03 44.41 4.41
N VAL A 130 -2.28 43.95 5.42
CA VAL A 130 -2.85 43.71 6.74
C VAL A 130 -3.06 45.10 7.34
N GLU A 131 -4.29 45.59 7.32
CA GLU A 131 -4.66 46.87 7.95
C GLU A 131 -4.49 46.73 9.46
N VAL A 132 -3.34 47.15 9.95
CA VAL A 132 -2.97 47.16 11.37
C VAL A 132 -2.95 48.61 11.81
N THR A 133 -3.95 49.02 12.60
CA THR A 133 -3.97 50.33 13.26
C THR A 133 -2.67 50.55 14.03
N GLU A 134 -2.07 51.73 13.91
CA GLU A 134 -0.79 52.01 14.52
C GLU A 134 -0.89 52.07 16.05
N LEU A 135 0.24 51.86 16.75
CA LEU A 135 0.29 51.97 18.22
C LEU A 135 -0.18 53.35 18.72
N GLU A 136 -0.11 54.37 17.86
CA GLU A 136 -0.49 55.74 18.15
C GLU A 136 -2.00 56.02 18.02
N GLU A 137 -2.77 55.11 17.44
CA GLU A 137 -4.23 55.23 17.26
C GLU A 137 -5.04 54.56 18.40
N LEU A 138 -4.44 53.66 19.16
CA LEU A 138 -5.12 52.94 20.24
C LEU A 138 -5.51 53.89 21.40
N PRO A 139 -6.79 54.04 21.78
CA PRO A 139 -7.24 55.13 22.69
C PRO A 139 -6.82 54.98 24.16
N GLU A 140 -6.08 53.93 24.54
CA GLU A 140 -5.75 53.61 25.93
C GLU A 140 -4.22 53.51 26.13
N ASN A 141 -3.61 54.49 26.80
CA ASN A 141 -2.15 54.52 27.00
C ASN A 141 -1.61 53.27 27.73
N TRP A 142 -2.33 52.76 28.73
CA TRP A 142 -1.94 51.53 29.45
C TRP A 142 -1.94 50.28 28.54
N ARG A 143 -2.78 50.28 27.50
CA ARG A 143 -2.91 49.21 26.50
C ARG A 143 -1.71 49.23 25.55
N ARG A 144 -1.35 50.42 25.05
CA ARG A 144 -0.13 50.64 24.24
C ARG A 144 1.12 50.09 24.94
N SER A 145 1.33 50.48 26.21
CA SER A 145 2.48 50.03 27.00
C SER A 145 2.52 48.51 27.20
N LYS A 146 1.36 47.85 27.41
CA LYS A 146 1.30 46.39 27.52
C LYS A 146 1.55 45.67 26.19
N ILE A 147 1.08 46.20 25.06
CA ILE A 147 1.35 45.64 23.73
C ILE A 147 2.85 45.77 23.41
N ALA A 148 3.46 46.92 23.66
CA ALA A 148 4.90 47.13 23.50
C ALA A 148 5.73 46.18 24.39
N TRP A 149 5.32 45.98 25.66
CA TRP A 149 5.96 45.00 26.56
C TRP A 149 5.83 43.56 26.04
N LEU A 150 4.66 43.14 25.57
CA LEU A 150 4.46 41.82 24.96
C LEU A 150 5.31 41.63 23.68
N CYS A 151 5.46 42.67 22.86
CA CYS A 151 6.33 42.64 21.68
C CYS A 151 7.82 42.49 22.05
N LYS A 152 8.24 42.96 23.24
CA LYS A 152 9.61 42.79 23.73
C LYS A 152 9.85 41.43 24.38
N GLU A 153 8.92 40.95 25.21
CA GLU A 153 9.14 39.77 26.06
C GLU A 153 8.82 38.43 25.39
N LEU A 154 7.76 38.35 24.56
CA LEU A 154 7.35 37.07 23.96
C LEU A 154 8.45 36.43 23.06
N PRO A 155 9.24 37.18 22.26
CA PRO A 155 10.34 36.61 21.47
C PRO A 155 11.36 35.82 22.29
N CYS A 156 11.70 36.29 23.48
CA CYS A 156 12.74 35.74 24.34
C CYS A 156 12.30 34.44 25.07
N GLN A 157 11.03 34.06 24.96
CA GLN A 157 10.41 33.01 25.77
C GLN A 157 10.13 31.73 24.97
N LYS A 158 10.38 30.56 25.57
CA LYS A 158 10.02 29.27 24.96
C LYS A 158 8.49 29.16 24.76
N ARG A 159 8.05 28.47 23.71
CA ARG A 159 6.63 28.33 23.29
C ARG A 159 5.62 28.07 24.42
N PRO A 160 5.87 27.19 25.43
CA PRO A 160 4.92 26.99 26.54
C PRO A 160 4.82 28.19 27.49
N THR A 161 5.85 29.04 27.58
CA THR A 161 5.82 30.29 28.34
C THR A 161 5.14 31.41 27.56
N GLN A 162 5.36 31.51 26.25
CA GLN A 162 4.60 32.43 25.37
C GLN A 162 3.08 32.22 25.53
N ILE A 163 2.62 30.97 25.42
CA ILE A 163 1.19 30.61 25.55
C ILE A 163 0.65 30.96 26.94
N ARG A 164 1.42 30.73 28.02
CA ARG A 164 1.03 31.09 29.39
C ARG A 164 0.95 32.61 29.60
N LEU A 165 1.89 33.38 29.05
CA LEU A 165 1.89 34.85 29.12
C LEU A 165 0.70 35.45 28.35
N LEU A 166 0.42 34.96 27.13
CA LEU A 166 -0.76 35.35 26.37
C LEU A 166 -2.06 35.00 27.10
N ALA A 167 -2.17 33.78 27.64
CA ALA A 167 -3.33 33.35 28.43
C ALA A 167 -3.59 34.24 29.66
N ALA A 168 -2.53 34.72 30.34
CA ALA A 168 -2.66 35.67 31.45
C ALA A 168 -3.23 37.04 31.01
N GLN A 169 -2.99 37.46 29.76
CA GLN A 169 -3.52 38.72 29.20
C GLN A 169 -4.89 38.58 28.49
N LYS A 170 -5.44 37.36 28.41
CA LYS A 170 -6.71 37.03 27.72
C LYS A 170 -7.90 37.93 28.11
N LYS A 171 -7.93 38.48 29.33
CA LYS A 171 -9.06 39.28 29.84
C LYS A 171 -9.27 40.63 29.14
N TRP A 172 -8.26 41.20 28.48
CA TRP A 172 -8.34 42.54 27.86
C TRP A 172 -7.94 42.60 26.38
N MET A 173 -7.14 41.62 25.92
CA MET A 173 -6.66 41.52 24.56
C MET A 173 -7.81 41.20 23.59
N ARG A 174 -7.94 42.00 22.54
CA ARG A 174 -8.87 41.84 21.41
C ARG A 174 -8.08 41.42 20.16
N GLN A 175 -8.80 41.08 19.09
CA GLN A 175 -8.20 40.67 17.83
C GLN A 175 -7.20 41.68 17.23
N PRO A 176 -7.47 43.01 17.16
CA PRO A 176 -6.48 43.96 16.63
C PRO A 176 -5.17 43.99 17.41
N ASP A 177 -5.22 43.88 18.74
CA ASP A 177 -4.00 43.87 19.58
C ASP A 177 -3.15 42.63 19.29
N ALA A 178 -3.79 41.47 19.12
CA ALA A 178 -3.11 40.21 18.83
C ALA A 178 -2.60 40.14 17.38
N THR A 179 -3.36 40.66 16.41
CA THR A 179 -2.93 40.85 15.01
C THR A 179 -1.73 41.79 14.94
N TYR A 180 -1.71 42.89 15.70
CA TYR A 180 -0.55 43.79 15.81
C TYR A 180 0.69 43.01 16.28
N ILE A 181 0.59 42.28 17.40
CA ILE A 181 1.71 41.51 17.97
C ILE A 181 2.22 40.47 16.96
N ALA A 182 1.32 39.74 16.28
CA ALA A 182 1.71 38.75 15.26
C ALA A 182 2.40 39.42 14.06
N HIS A 183 1.85 40.53 13.53
CA HIS A 183 2.43 41.28 12.42
C HIS A 183 3.80 41.88 12.80
N HIS A 184 3.95 42.38 14.02
CA HIS A 184 5.21 42.91 14.54
C HIS A 184 6.31 41.83 14.56
N PHE A 185 5.97 40.59 14.95
CA PHE A 185 6.90 39.46 14.88
C PHE A 185 7.24 39.02 13.45
N LEU A 186 6.29 39.08 12.51
CA LEU A 186 6.59 38.90 11.08
C LEU A 186 7.58 39.95 10.57
N ARG A 187 7.41 41.22 10.96
CA ARG A 187 8.31 42.33 10.58
C ARG A 187 9.73 42.15 11.10
N ILE A 188 9.91 41.56 12.28
CA ILE A 188 11.21 41.25 12.90
C ILE A 188 11.73 39.84 12.47
N ARG A 189 11.02 39.13 11.58
CA ARG A 189 11.33 37.76 11.12
C ARG A 189 11.31 36.69 12.23
N LEU A 190 10.59 36.94 13.32
CA LEU A 190 10.40 36.01 14.44
C LEU A 190 9.19 35.08 14.17
N ASN A 191 9.23 34.39 13.04
CA ASN A 191 8.05 33.73 12.47
C ASN A 191 7.51 32.57 13.33
N ASP A 192 8.35 31.91 14.12
CA ASP A 192 7.91 30.90 15.08
C ASP A 192 7.18 31.47 16.31
N ALA A 193 7.50 32.71 16.71
CA ALA A 193 6.74 33.45 17.70
C ALA A 193 5.42 33.94 17.10
N ALA A 194 5.44 34.51 15.88
CA ALA A 194 4.23 34.92 15.15
C ALA A 194 3.23 33.75 15.00
N PHE A 195 3.71 32.56 14.60
CA PHE A 195 2.91 31.35 14.49
C PHE A 195 2.32 30.90 15.84
N SER A 196 3.07 31.08 16.93
CA SER A 196 2.62 30.70 18.27
C SER A 196 1.58 31.69 18.83
N VAL A 197 1.66 32.98 18.47
CA VAL A 197 0.57 33.95 18.73
C VAL A 197 -0.67 33.60 17.90
N TYR A 198 -0.53 33.38 16.59
CA TYR A 198 -1.63 33.01 15.70
C TYR A 198 -2.35 31.73 16.15
N LYS A 199 -1.61 30.67 16.50
CA LYS A 199 -2.20 29.42 17.00
C LYS A 199 -2.88 29.59 18.38
N TRP A 200 -2.45 30.56 19.19
CA TRP A 200 -3.18 30.97 20.39
C TRP A 200 -4.43 31.79 20.06
N MET A 201 -4.40 32.67 19.04
CA MET A 201 -5.56 33.45 18.61
C MET A 201 -6.72 32.54 18.16
N ILE A 202 -6.45 31.50 17.36
CA ILE A 202 -7.45 30.50 16.93
C ILE A 202 -8.22 29.87 18.11
N GLN A 203 -7.58 29.75 19.27
CA GLN A 203 -8.18 29.16 20.48
C GLN A 203 -9.07 30.14 21.28
N GLN A 204 -9.27 31.38 20.82
CA GLN A 204 -10.05 32.39 21.53
C GLN A 204 -11.46 32.56 20.96
N HIS A 205 -12.46 32.60 21.83
CA HIS A 205 -13.88 32.77 21.49
C HIS A 205 -14.22 34.10 20.76
N TRP A 206 -13.29 35.05 20.73
CA TRP A 206 -13.44 36.33 20.03
C TRP A 206 -12.77 36.36 18.65
N PHE A 207 -12.02 35.32 18.28
CA PHE A 207 -11.27 35.29 17.03
C PHE A 207 -12.18 35.08 15.82
N ARG A 208 -12.09 36.00 14.86
CA ARG A 208 -12.60 35.83 13.49
C ARG A 208 -11.41 35.60 12.58
N PHE A 209 -11.54 34.67 11.63
CA PHE A 209 -10.41 34.31 10.78
C PHE A 209 -9.94 35.48 9.91
N ASP A 210 -8.65 35.82 10.03
CA ASP A 210 -7.99 36.90 9.29
C ASP A 210 -7.18 36.30 8.13
N PHE A 211 -7.73 36.41 6.93
CA PHE A 211 -7.12 35.88 5.71
C PHE A 211 -5.84 36.64 5.31
N ALA A 212 -5.71 37.92 5.65
CA ALA A 212 -4.52 38.71 5.32
C ALA A 212 -3.36 38.32 6.24
N LEU A 213 -3.62 38.23 7.55
CA LEU A 213 -2.64 37.74 8.54
C LEU A 213 -2.23 36.29 8.24
N ALA A 214 -3.17 35.38 7.99
CA ALA A 214 -2.87 33.98 7.68
C ALA A 214 -2.03 33.84 6.39
N THR A 215 -2.38 34.58 5.33
CA THR A 215 -1.60 34.58 4.07
C THR A 215 -0.18 35.10 4.28
N LYS A 216 -0.01 36.20 5.03
CA LYS A 216 1.31 36.79 5.31
C LYS A 216 2.17 35.90 6.22
N LEU A 217 1.54 35.23 7.18
CA LEU A 217 2.19 34.26 8.07
C LEU A 217 2.67 33.01 7.29
N ALA A 218 1.84 32.48 6.38
CA ALA A 218 2.22 31.38 5.49
C ALA A 218 3.37 31.77 4.56
N ASP A 219 3.34 32.96 3.96
CA ASP A 219 4.43 33.52 3.14
C ASP A 219 5.77 33.48 3.90
N CYS A 220 5.83 34.10 5.09
CA CYS A 220 7.06 34.16 5.88
C CYS A 220 7.56 32.77 6.35
N ILE A 221 6.66 31.87 6.76
CA ILE A 221 7.03 30.52 7.24
C ILE A 221 7.46 29.59 6.10
N GLY A 222 6.86 29.74 4.92
CA GLY A 222 7.28 29.00 3.73
C GLY A 222 8.64 29.45 3.21
N ARG A 223 8.98 30.75 3.30
CA ARG A 223 10.35 31.24 3.04
C ARG A 223 11.39 30.65 4.00
N GLU A 224 11.01 30.32 5.24
CA GLU A 224 11.86 29.55 6.18
C GLU A 224 11.89 28.03 5.91
N ARG A 225 11.26 27.55 4.82
CA ARG A 225 11.15 26.13 4.42
C ARG A 225 10.48 25.23 5.47
N LYS A 226 9.76 25.80 6.44
CA LYS A 226 9.06 25.08 7.52
C LYS A 226 7.71 24.52 7.05
N PHE A 227 7.75 23.66 6.02
CA PHE A 227 6.58 23.16 5.27
C PHE A 227 5.43 22.68 6.16
N ALA A 228 5.69 21.94 7.25
CA ALA A 228 4.66 21.42 8.14
C ALA A 228 3.80 22.53 8.79
N LYS A 229 4.43 23.61 9.28
CA LYS A 229 3.73 24.77 9.86
C LYS A 229 3.00 25.58 8.79
N CYS A 230 3.57 25.64 7.58
CA CYS A 230 2.92 26.26 6.43
C CYS A 230 1.66 25.48 6.00
N ARG A 231 1.70 24.14 6.08
CA ARG A 231 0.54 23.27 5.82
C ARG A 231 -0.58 23.49 6.84
N GLU A 232 -0.26 23.57 8.14
CA GLU A 232 -1.26 23.89 9.18
C GLU A 232 -2.08 25.15 8.83
N ILE A 233 -1.41 26.25 8.45
CA ILE A 233 -2.08 27.52 8.09
C ILE A 233 -2.84 27.42 6.77
N TYR A 234 -2.31 26.67 5.80
CA TYR A 234 -2.96 26.45 4.51
C TYR A 234 -4.25 25.63 4.66
N ASP A 235 -4.23 24.58 5.49
CA ASP A 235 -5.42 23.80 5.84
C ASP A 235 -6.40 24.64 6.68
N ASP A 236 -5.94 25.50 7.60
CA ASP A 236 -6.80 26.47 8.31
C ASP A 236 -7.58 27.38 7.34
N ILE A 237 -6.91 27.97 6.33
CA ILE A 237 -7.54 28.85 5.32
C ILE A 237 -8.67 28.11 4.57
N ILE A 238 -8.41 26.85 4.19
CA ILE A 238 -9.35 25.99 3.46
C ILE A 238 -10.54 25.58 4.33
N ASN A 239 -10.30 25.24 5.59
CA ASN A 239 -11.34 24.88 6.56
C ASN A 239 -12.33 26.03 6.83
N GLN A 240 -11.92 27.28 6.58
CA GLN A 240 -12.77 28.47 6.65
C GLN A 240 -13.49 28.80 5.32
N GLY A 241 -13.46 27.88 4.35
CA GLY A 241 -14.22 27.97 3.10
C GLY A 241 -13.70 28.98 2.08
N ARG A 242 -12.45 29.46 2.21
CA ARG A 242 -11.81 30.29 1.17
C ARG A 242 -10.71 29.53 0.46
N VAL A 243 -10.51 29.89 -0.81
CA VAL A 243 -9.45 29.36 -1.66
C VAL A 243 -8.16 30.16 -1.40
N PRO A 244 -7.00 29.52 -1.12
CA PRO A 244 -5.73 30.21 -0.89
C PRO A 244 -5.24 31.04 -2.09
N SER A 245 -4.36 32.01 -1.88
CA SER A 245 -3.80 32.80 -2.99
C SER A 245 -2.80 31.98 -3.83
N GLU A 246 -2.59 32.39 -5.08
CA GLU A 246 -1.55 31.83 -5.96
C GLU A 246 -0.17 31.83 -5.28
N SER A 247 0.15 32.89 -4.54
CA SER A 247 1.38 33.00 -3.74
C SER A 247 1.43 31.97 -2.61
N SER A 248 0.33 31.71 -1.88
CA SER A 248 0.29 30.66 -0.85
C SER A 248 0.54 29.26 -1.44
N PHE A 249 -0.05 28.95 -2.59
CA PHE A 249 0.24 27.69 -3.31
C PHE A 249 1.71 27.60 -3.70
N HIS A 250 2.23 28.62 -4.41
CA HIS A 250 3.61 28.67 -4.87
C HIS A 250 4.61 28.47 -3.73
N ILE A 251 4.42 29.19 -2.62
CA ILE A 251 5.33 29.18 -1.47
C ILE A 251 5.25 27.85 -0.71
N LEU A 252 4.06 27.27 -0.54
CA LEU A 252 3.90 25.96 0.10
C LEU A 252 4.58 24.85 -0.74
N ILE A 253 4.36 24.85 -2.06
CA ILE A 253 4.99 23.87 -2.97
C ILE A 253 6.51 24.02 -2.92
N VAL A 254 7.06 25.24 -3.06
CA VAL A 254 8.52 25.47 -3.01
C VAL A 254 9.11 25.10 -1.64
N ALA A 255 8.38 25.30 -0.53
CA ALA A 255 8.79 24.85 0.79
C ALA A 255 8.86 23.31 0.91
N TYR A 256 7.91 22.58 0.30
CA TYR A 256 7.95 21.12 0.21
C TYR A 256 9.10 20.61 -0.70
N LEU A 257 9.30 21.22 -1.87
CA LEU A 257 10.40 20.87 -2.78
C LEU A 257 11.79 21.15 -2.20
N SER A 258 11.88 22.10 -1.27
CA SER A 258 13.11 22.43 -0.55
C SER A 258 13.40 21.53 0.65
N ALA A 259 12.54 20.54 0.94
CA ALA A 259 12.63 19.69 2.13
C ALA A 259 13.27 18.31 1.81
N PRO A 260 14.19 17.81 2.65
CA PRO A 260 14.77 16.48 2.49
C PRO A 260 13.77 15.39 2.91
N GLY A 261 12.99 14.89 1.95
CA GLY A 261 12.10 13.74 2.12
C GLY A 261 11.58 13.22 0.78
N GLU A 262 11.24 11.93 0.69
CA GLU A 262 10.72 11.34 -0.55
C GLU A 262 9.24 11.69 -0.77
N ASP A 263 8.42 11.60 0.27
CA ASP A 263 6.99 11.95 0.19
C ASP A 263 6.76 13.46 0.01
N CYS A 264 7.74 14.30 0.34
CA CYS A 264 7.65 15.76 0.14
C CYS A 264 7.47 16.14 -1.33
N LEU A 265 8.05 15.37 -2.26
CA LEU A 265 7.87 15.57 -3.71
C LEU A 265 6.47 15.15 -4.18
N LYS A 266 5.92 14.06 -3.61
CA LYS A 266 4.56 13.59 -3.90
C LYS A 266 3.53 14.61 -3.41
N GLU A 267 3.65 15.05 -2.16
CA GLU A 267 2.79 16.08 -1.57
C GLU A 267 2.87 17.43 -2.32
N ALA A 268 4.06 17.82 -2.78
CA ALA A 268 4.22 19.00 -3.63
C ALA A 268 3.44 18.87 -4.96
N CYS A 269 3.45 17.68 -5.58
CA CYS A 269 2.69 17.41 -6.79
C CYS A 269 1.17 17.41 -6.52
N GLU A 270 0.70 16.81 -5.41
CA GLU A 270 -0.72 16.82 -5.03
C GLU A 270 -1.24 18.24 -4.75
N ILE A 271 -0.44 19.09 -4.09
CA ILE A 271 -0.78 20.50 -3.86
C ILE A 271 -0.82 21.27 -5.19
N TYR A 272 0.07 20.97 -6.13
CA TYR A 272 0.04 21.53 -7.50
C TYR A 272 -1.17 21.04 -8.30
N TYR A 273 -1.50 19.75 -8.28
CA TYR A 273 -2.74 19.22 -8.89
C TYR A 273 -3.96 19.94 -8.32
N ARG A 274 -4.04 20.13 -7.00
CA ARG A 274 -5.12 20.85 -6.34
C ARG A 274 -5.21 22.31 -6.79
N MET A 275 -4.08 22.99 -7.00
CA MET A 275 -4.02 24.35 -7.57
C MET A 275 -4.67 24.42 -8.96
N ILE A 276 -4.36 23.46 -9.84
CA ILE A 276 -4.92 23.41 -11.21
C ILE A 276 -6.41 23.04 -11.20
N HIS A 277 -6.82 22.04 -10.42
CA HIS A 277 -8.21 21.59 -10.35
C HIS A 277 -9.19 22.66 -9.83
N LEU A 278 -8.69 23.68 -9.12
CA LEU A 278 -9.48 24.83 -8.69
C LEU A 278 -9.72 25.87 -9.82
N GLY A 279 -9.12 25.68 -11.00
CA GLY A 279 -9.47 26.34 -12.27
C GLY A 279 -9.15 27.84 -12.40
N ALA A 280 -8.97 28.55 -11.30
CA ALA A 280 -8.82 30.01 -11.26
C ALA A 280 -7.36 30.51 -11.30
N TYR A 281 -6.37 29.61 -11.34
CA TYR A 281 -4.96 29.93 -11.12
C TYR A 281 -4.11 29.76 -12.38
N ARG A 282 -3.15 30.67 -12.58
CA ARG A 282 -2.08 30.54 -13.59
C ARG A 282 -0.75 30.38 -12.87
N PRO A 283 -0.21 29.16 -12.71
CA PRO A 283 1.04 28.98 -12.00
C PRO A 283 2.21 29.60 -12.78
N ARG A 284 3.15 30.22 -12.06
CA ARG A 284 4.30 30.90 -12.68
C ARG A 284 5.24 29.91 -13.35
N LEU A 285 5.95 30.36 -14.39
CA LEU A 285 7.01 29.58 -15.04
C LEU A 285 8.08 29.09 -14.03
N SER A 286 8.42 29.90 -13.03
CA SER A 286 9.34 29.50 -11.95
C SER A 286 8.86 28.32 -11.12
N LEU A 287 7.54 28.17 -10.90
CA LEU A 287 6.97 27.04 -10.16
C LEU A 287 7.08 25.73 -10.94
N HIS A 288 6.70 25.77 -12.22
CA HIS A 288 6.80 24.64 -13.13
C HIS A 288 8.26 24.15 -13.24
N ASN A 289 9.22 25.07 -13.41
CA ASN A 289 10.65 24.69 -13.45
C ASN A 289 11.15 24.12 -12.12
N ALA A 290 10.73 24.66 -10.97
CA ALA A 290 11.11 24.13 -9.65
C ALA A 290 10.58 22.70 -9.44
N LEU A 291 9.29 22.45 -9.78
CA LEU A 291 8.71 21.12 -9.77
C LEU A 291 9.46 20.18 -10.73
N PHE A 292 9.69 20.61 -11.97
CA PHE A 292 10.28 19.76 -13.01
C PHE A 292 11.71 19.34 -12.68
N ARG A 293 12.57 20.28 -12.22
CA ARG A 293 13.92 19.97 -11.73
C ARG A 293 13.89 18.98 -10.56
N ALA A 294 12.93 19.10 -9.64
CA ALA A 294 12.79 18.20 -8.49
C ALA A 294 12.26 16.80 -8.85
N LEU A 295 11.60 16.63 -10.00
CA LEU A 295 11.24 15.32 -10.56
C LEU A 295 12.45 14.63 -11.22
N ILE A 296 13.32 15.38 -11.91
CA ILE A 296 14.54 14.84 -12.54
C ILE A 296 15.61 14.51 -11.48
N SER A 297 15.76 15.34 -10.44
CA SER A 297 16.83 15.21 -9.43
C SER A 297 16.64 14.03 -8.45
N LYS A 298 15.80 13.05 -8.78
CA LYS A 298 15.60 11.82 -8.01
C LYS A 298 16.17 10.63 -8.78
N PRO A 299 16.83 9.67 -8.11
CA PRO A 299 17.58 8.60 -8.78
C PRO A 299 16.68 7.75 -9.68
N ALA A 300 17.25 7.30 -10.81
CA ALA A 300 16.58 6.62 -11.92
C ALA A 300 15.57 5.52 -11.51
N SER A 301 15.86 4.74 -10.47
CA SER A 301 14.98 3.70 -9.92
C SER A 301 13.60 4.22 -9.47
N SER A 302 13.49 5.53 -9.20
CA SER A 302 12.26 6.22 -8.77
C SER A 302 11.58 7.03 -9.88
N ALA A 303 12.13 7.07 -11.11
CA ALA A 303 11.62 7.90 -12.21
C ALA A 303 10.25 7.44 -12.77
N LYS A 304 9.98 6.13 -12.74
CA LYS A 304 8.75 5.51 -13.29
C LYS A 304 7.44 6.16 -12.79
N PRO A 305 7.20 6.34 -11.48
CA PRO A 305 5.99 6.99 -10.97
C PRO A 305 5.87 8.51 -11.27
N TYR A 306 6.88 9.17 -11.85
CA TYR A 306 6.90 10.64 -12.02
C TYR A 306 6.60 11.14 -13.44
N LEU A 307 6.56 10.26 -14.45
CA LEU A 307 6.32 10.66 -15.84
C LEU A 307 4.95 11.34 -16.05
N LYS A 308 3.90 10.87 -15.36
CA LYS A 308 2.54 11.41 -15.49
C LYS A 308 2.42 12.85 -14.95
N GLN A 309 3.19 13.18 -13.93
CA GLN A 309 3.30 14.48 -13.29
C GLN A 309 4.10 15.42 -14.18
N ALA A 310 5.22 14.94 -14.74
CA ALA A 310 6.03 15.68 -15.71
C ALA A 310 5.24 16.05 -16.97
N GLU A 311 4.50 15.09 -17.55
CA GLU A 311 3.62 15.35 -18.71
C GLU A 311 2.45 16.29 -18.37
N PHE A 312 1.87 16.18 -17.17
CA PHE A 312 0.86 17.14 -16.72
C PHE A 312 1.43 18.56 -16.55
N ILE A 313 2.64 18.70 -15.99
CA ILE A 313 3.34 20.00 -15.88
C ILE A 313 3.63 20.58 -17.27
N PHE A 314 4.06 19.76 -18.23
CA PHE A 314 4.27 20.16 -19.62
C PHE A 314 2.95 20.60 -20.30
N HIS A 315 1.87 19.85 -20.12
CA HIS A 315 0.55 20.21 -20.65
C HIS A 315 0.05 21.55 -20.10
N ASN A 316 0.25 21.82 -18.80
CA ASN A 316 -0.09 23.11 -18.18
C ASN A 316 0.77 24.25 -18.73
N LEU A 317 2.08 24.06 -18.93
CA LEU A 317 2.95 25.04 -19.57
C LEU A 317 2.48 25.40 -20.98
N ALA A 318 2.20 24.39 -21.80
CA ALA A 318 1.76 24.56 -23.19
C ALA A 318 0.39 25.26 -23.28
N THR A 319 -0.59 24.84 -22.46
CA THR A 319 -1.94 25.44 -22.44
C THR A 319 -1.99 26.84 -21.83
N CYS A 320 -1.09 27.15 -20.88
CA CYS A 320 -0.92 28.52 -20.37
C CYS A 320 -0.14 29.45 -21.33
N GLY A 321 0.39 28.93 -22.45
CA GLY A 321 1.20 29.71 -23.40
C GLY A 321 2.54 30.17 -22.82
N LEU A 322 3.08 29.44 -21.83
CA LEU A 322 4.35 29.79 -21.18
C LEU A 322 5.54 29.32 -22.01
N GLU A 323 6.67 30.02 -21.86
CA GLU A 323 7.93 29.67 -22.51
C GLU A 323 8.49 28.37 -21.94
N ILE A 324 8.55 27.32 -22.78
CA ILE A 324 9.07 26.01 -22.41
C ILE A 324 10.59 26.03 -22.65
N ARG A 325 11.35 25.86 -21.56
CA ARG A 325 12.82 25.90 -21.58
C ARG A 325 13.41 24.52 -21.92
N GLU A 326 14.65 24.51 -22.39
CA GLU A 326 15.38 23.30 -22.78
C GLU A 326 15.36 22.20 -21.69
N GLU A 327 15.62 22.58 -20.43
CA GLU A 327 15.54 21.71 -19.23
C GLU A 327 14.27 20.84 -19.15
N ILE A 328 13.18 21.33 -19.74
CA ILE A 328 11.86 20.69 -19.68
C ILE A 328 11.75 19.62 -20.78
N TYR A 329 12.26 19.89 -21.98
CA TYR A 329 12.34 18.89 -23.04
C TYR A 329 13.38 17.81 -22.71
N SER A 330 14.57 18.19 -22.24
CA SER A 330 15.62 17.24 -21.88
C SER A 330 15.19 16.30 -20.75
N GLY A 331 14.57 16.84 -19.69
CA GLY A 331 14.03 16.01 -18.61
C GLY A 331 12.81 15.16 -19.01
N LEU A 332 11.96 15.60 -19.95
CA LEU A 332 10.90 14.74 -20.50
C LEU A 332 11.49 13.56 -21.30
N LEU A 333 12.46 13.82 -22.18
CA LEU A 333 13.15 12.79 -22.96
C LEU A 333 13.87 11.80 -22.03
N TRP A 334 14.52 12.31 -20.98
CA TRP A 334 15.14 11.50 -19.93
C TRP A 334 14.11 10.61 -19.23
N LEU A 335 12.98 11.17 -18.76
CA LEU A 335 11.92 10.41 -18.08
C LEU A 335 11.27 9.35 -19.00
N HIS A 336 11.06 9.66 -20.29
CA HIS A 336 10.55 8.70 -21.27
C HIS A 336 11.53 7.56 -21.54
N SER A 337 12.82 7.86 -21.77
CA SER A 337 13.87 6.84 -21.98
C SER A 337 14.09 5.90 -20.78
N HIS A 338 13.64 6.32 -19.58
CA HIS A 338 13.70 5.52 -18.35
C HIS A 338 12.54 4.54 -18.17
N GLN A 339 11.45 4.63 -18.94
CA GLN A 339 10.34 3.68 -18.86
C GLN A 339 10.71 2.31 -19.46
N ASP A 340 9.99 1.25 -19.07
CA ASP A 340 10.17 -0.09 -19.63
C ASP A 340 9.54 -0.20 -21.04
N ILE A 341 8.45 0.53 -21.26
CA ILE A 341 7.77 0.69 -22.56
C ILE A 341 7.96 2.14 -22.98
N ILE A 342 8.51 2.37 -24.17
CA ILE A 342 8.80 3.70 -24.71
C ILE A 342 7.72 4.12 -25.70
N ASP A 343 7.17 5.31 -25.46
CA ASP A 343 6.30 6.00 -26.42
C ASP A 343 7.18 6.72 -27.47
N LYS A 344 7.44 6.03 -28.60
CA LYS A 344 8.22 6.58 -29.71
C LYS A 344 7.57 7.83 -30.28
N GLU A 345 6.25 7.83 -30.45
CA GLU A 345 5.49 8.92 -31.06
C GLU A 345 5.59 10.19 -30.21
N ARG A 346 5.52 10.05 -28.88
CA ARG A 346 5.71 11.16 -27.95
C ARG A 346 7.13 11.71 -27.98
N ILE A 347 8.16 10.86 -28.05
CA ILE A 347 9.56 11.28 -28.20
C ILE A 347 9.75 12.04 -29.53
N PHE A 348 9.32 11.48 -30.66
CA PHE A 348 9.43 12.15 -31.97
C PHE A 348 8.65 13.47 -32.02
N TYR A 349 7.47 13.53 -31.40
CA TYR A 349 6.72 14.77 -31.25
C TYR A 349 7.52 15.82 -30.46
N LEU A 350 8.10 15.46 -29.31
CA LEU A 350 8.86 16.39 -28.46
C LEU A 350 10.10 16.92 -29.19
N LEU A 351 10.84 16.06 -29.89
CA LEU A 351 12.01 16.46 -30.69
C LEU A 351 11.62 17.39 -31.84
N LYS A 352 10.50 17.10 -32.52
CA LYS A 352 9.97 17.96 -33.59
C LYS A 352 9.53 19.32 -33.05
N GLU A 353 8.89 19.37 -31.88
CA GLU A 353 8.48 20.63 -31.25
C GLU A 353 9.71 21.45 -30.79
N MET A 354 10.72 20.80 -30.21
CA MET A 354 11.97 21.44 -29.78
C MET A 354 12.73 22.05 -30.97
N ASN A 355 12.84 21.31 -32.08
CA ASN A 355 13.44 21.80 -33.33
C ASN A 355 12.62 22.93 -33.97
N LEU A 356 11.28 22.86 -33.98
CA LEU A 356 10.42 23.96 -34.46
C LEU A 356 10.58 25.24 -33.62
N ARG A 357 10.81 25.10 -32.31
CA ARG A 357 11.13 26.21 -31.39
C ARG A 357 12.58 26.69 -31.47
N LYS A 358 13.45 26.02 -32.26
CA LYS A 358 14.89 26.26 -32.37
C LYS A 358 15.66 26.16 -31.05
N ILE A 359 15.18 25.31 -30.15
CA ILE A 359 15.88 24.96 -28.91
C ILE A 359 16.97 23.93 -29.26
N PRO A 360 18.24 24.11 -28.83
CA PRO A 360 19.32 23.21 -29.18
C PRO A 360 19.17 21.82 -28.54
N GLU A 361 19.68 20.80 -29.23
CA GLU A 361 19.81 19.45 -28.70
C GLU A 361 21.13 19.33 -27.93
N THR A 362 21.09 19.41 -26.59
CA THR A 362 22.27 19.18 -25.73
C THR A 362 22.64 17.70 -25.66
N LYS A 363 23.89 17.39 -25.26
CA LYS A 363 24.40 16.00 -25.14
C LYS A 363 23.45 15.08 -24.35
N ASP A 364 22.85 15.56 -23.27
CA ASP A 364 21.92 14.78 -22.45
C ASP A 364 20.61 14.43 -23.18
N THR A 365 20.16 15.28 -24.12
CA THR A 365 19.03 14.95 -25.01
C THR A 365 19.44 13.82 -25.96
N LEU A 366 20.60 13.92 -26.60
CA LEU A 366 21.14 12.92 -27.53
C LEU A 366 21.38 11.56 -26.83
N LEU A 367 21.93 11.57 -25.61
CA LEU A 367 22.08 10.37 -24.77
C LEU A 367 20.73 9.75 -24.37
N SER A 368 19.72 10.57 -24.06
CA SER A 368 18.36 10.10 -23.75
C SER A 368 17.67 9.51 -24.98
N ILE A 369 17.91 10.06 -26.18
CA ILE A 369 17.43 9.51 -27.46
C ILE A 369 18.13 8.18 -27.76
N LEU A 370 19.46 8.09 -27.63
CA LEU A 370 20.20 6.83 -27.83
C LEU A 370 19.72 5.74 -26.88
N ARG A 371 19.49 6.05 -25.59
CA ARG A 371 18.87 5.15 -24.62
C ARG A 371 17.45 4.71 -25.01
N ALA A 372 16.67 5.60 -25.62
CA ALA A 372 15.34 5.24 -26.11
C ALA A 372 15.44 4.29 -27.31
N CYS A 373 16.33 4.56 -28.27
CA CYS A 373 16.60 3.68 -29.41
C CYS A 373 17.13 2.31 -28.95
N SER A 374 17.99 2.26 -27.91
CA SER A 374 18.63 1.03 -27.42
C SER A 374 17.71 0.05 -26.67
N LYS A 375 16.44 0.40 -26.51
CA LYS A 375 15.37 -0.44 -25.95
C LYS A 375 14.30 -0.80 -26.99
N VAL A 376 14.52 -0.39 -28.24
CA VAL A 376 13.50 -0.36 -29.30
C VAL A 376 14.01 -0.90 -30.64
N GLY A 377 15.32 -0.78 -30.90
CA GLY A 377 15.95 -1.22 -32.16
C GLY A 377 15.91 -0.20 -33.30
N GLU A 378 15.67 1.09 -33.03
CA GLU A 378 15.67 2.13 -34.09
C GLU A 378 17.10 2.48 -34.55
N VAL A 379 17.66 1.70 -35.49
CA VAL A 379 19.01 1.92 -36.04
C VAL A 379 19.13 3.29 -36.72
N ASP A 380 18.18 3.64 -37.59
CA ASP A 380 18.24 4.87 -38.39
C ASP A 380 18.33 6.13 -37.52
N GLU A 381 17.53 6.21 -36.46
CA GLU A 381 17.55 7.37 -35.56
C GLU A 381 18.74 7.31 -34.59
N ALA A 382 19.20 6.12 -34.20
CA ALA A 382 20.42 5.96 -33.42
C ALA A 382 21.65 6.47 -34.18
N GLU A 383 21.84 6.13 -35.45
CA GLU A 383 22.98 6.61 -36.24
C GLU A 383 22.89 8.12 -36.55
N LYS A 384 21.69 8.66 -36.82
CA LYS A 384 21.49 10.13 -36.90
C LYS A 384 21.89 10.82 -35.60
N THR A 385 21.51 10.25 -34.45
CA THR A 385 21.83 10.78 -33.13
C THR A 385 23.32 10.62 -32.79
N TRP A 386 23.95 9.52 -33.23
CA TRP A 386 25.40 9.29 -33.13
C TRP A 386 26.20 10.31 -33.91
N LEU A 387 25.81 10.57 -35.17
CA LEU A 387 26.41 11.60 -36.01
C LEU A 387 26.26 13.00 -35.39
N LYS A 388 25.11 13.34 -34.79
CA LYS A 388 24.96 14.58 -34.02
C LYS A 388 25.92 14.64 -32.84
N LEU A 389 26.02 13.57 -32.05
CA LEU A 389 26.87 13.50 -30.85
C LEU A 389 28.37 13.62 -31.18
N LEU A 390 28.81 13.07 -32.32
CA LEU A 390 30.17 13.22 -32.86
C LEU A 390 30.55 14.68 -33.16
N HIS A 391 29.58 15.56 -33.42
CA HIS A 391 29.81 16.99 -33.67
C HIS A 391 29.73 17.84 -32.38
N CYS A 392 29.58 17.25 -31.20
CA CYS A 392 29.53 17.96 -29.93
C CYS A 392 30.89 17.97 -29.20
N ASP A 393 31.44 19.17 -28.96
CA ASP A 393 32.73 19.37 -28.27
C ASP A 393 32.86 18.57 -26.95
N GLY A 394 34.06 18.07 -26.67
CA GLY A 394 34.36 17.35 -25.42
C GLY A 394 33.99 15.87 -25.42
N GLY A 395 34.12 15.18 -26.55
CA GLY A 395 34.11 13.70 -26.64
C GLY A 395 32.76 13.00 -26.49
N ILE A 396 32.76 11.69 -26.77
CA ILE A 396 31.64 10.77 -26.59
C ILE A 396 31.80 10.07 -25.23
N SER A 397 30.72 9.94 -24.46
CA SER A 397 30.76 9.20 -23.19
C SER A 397 30.65 7.68 -23.42
N PRO A 398 31.27 6.82 -22.58
CA PRO A 398 31.11 5.36 -22.66
C PRO A 398 29.64 4.90 -22.60
N GLN A 399 28.76 5.70 -21.97
CA GLN A 399 27.32 5.44 -21.95
C GLN A 399 26.69 5.48 -23.35
N ALA A 400 27.14 6.38 -24.22
CA ALA A 400 26.64 6.46 -25.60
C ALA A 400 26.99 5.19 -26.39
N TYR A 401 28.23 4.69 -26.26
CA TYR A 401 28.65 3.42 -26.84
C TYR A 401 27.80 2.26 -26.32
N MET A 402 27.59 2.16 -25.00
CA MET A 402 26.72 1.12 -24.41
C MET A 402 25.27 1.18 -24.92
N TYR A 403 24.70 2.37 -25.14
CA TYR A 403 23.38 2.49 -25.78
C TYR A 403 23.44 2.06 -27.25
N LYS A 404 24.46 2.47 -28.02
CA LYS A 404 24.62 2.07 -29.43
C LYS A 404 24.77 0.55 -29.59
N MET A 405 25.56 -0.10 -28.73
CA MET A 405 25.66 -1.57 -28.62
C MET A 405 24.27 -2.20 -28.36
N GLY A 406 23.47 -1.60 -27.48
CA GLY A 406 22.10 -2.05 -27.20
C GLY A 406 21.16 -1.96 -28.41
N VAL A 407 21.25 -0.90 -29.23
CA VAL A 407 20.43 -0.76 -30.45
C VAL A 407 20.62 -1.95 -31.39
N TYR A 408 21.87 -2.34 -31.64
CA TYR A 408 22.17 -3.46 -32.54
C TYR A 408 21.84 -4.82 -31.92
N ALA A 409 21.92 -4.97 -30.59
CA ALA A 409 21.47 -6.16 -29.88
C ALA A 409 19.97 -6.42 -30.03
N GLU A 410 19.11 -5.40 -29.85
CA GLU A 410 17.64 -5.51 -30.03
C GLU A 410 17.25 -5.84 -31.49
N VAL A 411 18.09 -5.47 -32.46
CA VAL A 411 17.92 -5.77 -33.89
C VAL A 411 18.43 -7.17 -34.26
N GLY A 412 19.14 -7.85 -33.35
CA GLY A 412 19.70 -9.18 -33.57
C GLY A 412 21.07 -9.19 -34.27
N ASP A 413 21.83 -8.09 -34.19
CA ASP A 413 23.19 -7.96 -34.74
C ASP A 413 24.23 -7.81 -33.60
N PRO A 414 24.58 -8.91 -32.90
CA PRO A 414 25.57 -8.88 -31.83
C PRO A 414 26.98 -8.60 -32.35
N GLN A 415 27.27 -8.86 -33.62
CA GLN A 415 28.60 -8.65 -34.20
C GLN A 415 28.90 -7.14 -34.31
N LYS A 416 27.97 -6.33 -34.82
CA LYS A 416 28.11 -4.86 -34.73
C LYS A 416 28.20 -4.36 -33.28
N SER A 417 27.49 -5.01 -32.35
CA SER A 417 27.59 -4.68 -30.92
C SER A 417 29.00 -4.95 -30.36
N LEU A 418 29.71 -5.96 -30.89
CA LEU A 418 31.11 -6.24 -30.57
C LEU A 418 32.06 -5.24 -31.22
N ASP A 419 31.84 -4.88 -32.50
CA ASP A 419 32.65 -3.89 -33.21
C ASP A 419 32.61 -2.53 -32.48
N ILE A 420 31.43 -2.08 -32.08
CA ILE A 420 31.22 -0.84 -31.30
C ILE A 420 31.85 -0.95 -29.90
N PHE A 421 31.84 -2.14 -29.28
CA PHE A 421 32.57 -2.36 -28.03
C PHE A 421 34.08 -2.19 -28.22
N ARG A 422 34.66 -2.75 -29.30
CA ARG A 422 36.09 -2.59 -29.64
C ARG A 422 36.45 -1.14 -29.98
N GLU A 423 35.61 -0.44 -30.75
CA GLU A 423 35.73 1.01 -31.00
C GLU A 423 35.81 1.79 -29.66
N MET A 424 34.93 1.47 -28.70
CA MET A 424 34.95 2.08 -27.37
C MET A 424 36.23 1.72 -26.57
N GLN A 425 36.78 0.50 -26.71
CA GLN A 425 38.07 0.16 -26.08
C GLN A 425 39.19 1.07 -26.58
N GLU A 426 39.27 1.27 -27.89
CA GLU A 426 40.29 2.10 -28.54
C GLU A 426 40.13 3.60 -28.22
N GLN A 427 38.90 4.12 -28.24
CA GLN A 427 38.62 5.55 -28.07
C GLN A 427 38.57 5.99 -26.60
N CYS A 428 38.11 5.15 -25.67
CA CYS A 428 37.96 5.52 -24.25
C CYS A 428 39.16 5.10 -23.37
N GLY A 429 40.04 4.21 -23.84
CA GLY A 429 41.29 3.81 -23.17
C GLY A 429 41.11 2.91 -21.94
N GLN A 430 40.27 3.31 -20.98
CA GLN A 430 39.94 2.52 -19.79
C GLN A 430 38.45 2.16 -19.77
N ILE A 431 38.16 0.89 -20.02
CA ILE A 431 36.79 0.36 -20.09
C ILE A 431 36.27 0.10 -18.68
N ASN A 432 35.06 0.56 -18.37
CA ASN A 432 34.43 0.23 -17.10
C ASN A 432 33.81 -1.17 -17.10
N ASN A 433 33.63 -1.73 -15.90
CA ASN A 433 33.01 -3.01 -15.66
C ASN A 433 31.56 -3.12 -16.18
N VAL A 434 30.84 -1.99 -16.27
CA VAL A 434 29.45 -1.95 -16.77
C VAL A 434 29.40 -2.26 -18.27
N ALA A 435 30.37 -1.80 -19.06
CA ALA A 435 30.42 -2.07 -20.48
C ALA A 435 30.84 -3.52 -20.80
N TYR A 436 31.79 -4.09 -20.05
CA TYR A 436 32.10 -5.52 -20.12
C TYR A 436 30.88 -6.38 -19.78
N GLN A 437 30.17 -6.06 -18.69
CA GLN A 437 28.91 -6.71 -18.36
C GLN A 437 27.91 -6.59 -19.52
N LYS A 438 27.75 -5.40 -20.13
CA LYS A 438 26.75 -5.21 -21.19
C LYS A 438 27.07 -5.98 -22.48
N ILE A 439 28.33 -6.07 -22.92
CA ILE A 439 28.66 -6.88 -24.10
C ILE A 439 28.52 -8.38 -23.82
N ILE A 440 28.84 -8.85 -22.60
CA ILE A 440 28.61 -10.25 -22.19
C ILE A 440 27.10 -10.55 -22.12
N GLU A 441 26.28 -9.65 -21.57
CA GLU A 441 24.82 -9.75 -21.54
C GLU A 441 24.24 -9.90 -22.97
N ILE A 442 24.70 -9.06 -23.91
CA ILE A 442 24.31 -9.12 -25.33
C ILE A 442 24.67 -10.48 -25.94
N MET A 443 25.92 -10.92 -25.81
CA MET A 443 26.37 -12.21 -26.36
C MET A 443 25.63 -13.41 -25.75
N CYS A 444 25.36 -13.38 -24.45
CA CYS A 444 24.59 -14.40 -23.74
C CYS A 444 23.13 -14.47 -24.19
N ASN A 445 22.52 -13.32 -24.51
CA ASN A 445 21.15 -13.26 -25.04
C ASN A 445 21.08 -13.71 -26.51
N SER A 446 22.08 -13.37 -27.32
CA SER A 446 22.25 -13.86 -28.69
C SER A 446 22.74 -15.31 -28.79
N GLN A 447 23.08 -15.96 -27.66
CA GLN A 447 23.59 -17.33 -27.57
C GLN A 447 24.96 -17.54 -28.25
N GLU A 448 25.76 -16.48 -28.38
CA GLU A 448 27.09 -16.45 -28.99
C GLU A 448 28.16 -16.98 -28.02
N VAL A 449 28.05 -18.27 -27.66
CA VAL A 449 28.81 -18.92 -26.57
C VAL A 449 30.32 -18.65 -26.63
N GLN A 450 30.93 -18.74 -27.80
CA GLN A 450 32.40 -18.60 -27.93
C GLN A 450 32.87 -17.16 -27.68
N LEU A 451 32.06 -16.16 -28.06
CA LEU A 451 32.35 -14.75 -27.85
C LEU A 451 32.05 -14.35 -26.40
N ALA A 452 30.96 -14.85 -25.81
CA ALA A 452 30.68 -14.67 -24.38
C ALA A 452 31.81 -15.26 -23.50
N GLU A 453 32.32 -16.45 -23.84
CA GLU A 453 33.46 -17.06 -23.16
C GLU A 453 34.78 -16.30 -23.32
N SER A 454 35.06 -15.72 -24.48
CA SER A 454 36.30 -14.96 -24.71
C SER A 454 36.26 -13.60 -23.98
N LEU A 455 35.14 -12.89 -24.06
CA LEU A 455 34.90 -11.64 -23.34
C LEU A 455 34.93 -11.82 -21.82
N MET A 456 34.44 -12.95 -21.29
CA MET A 456 34.55 -13.24 -19.86
C MET A 456 36.00 -13.48 -19.43
N LYS A 457 36.80 -14.19 -20.24
CA LYS A 457 38.24 -14.39 -19.97
C LYS A 457 39.00 -13.06 -20.01
N GLU A 458 38.65 -12.18 -20.94
CA GLU A 458 39.16 -10.81 -21.04
C GLU A 458 38.77 -9.95 -19.82
N PHE A 459 37.49 -9.99 -19.41
CA PHE A 459 36.98 -9.26 -18.25
C PHE A 459 37.63 -9.74 -16.94
N VAL A 460 37.78 -11.05 -16.74
CA VAL A 460 38.54 -11.62 -15.60
C VAL A 460 40.01 -11.21 -15.66
N GLY A 461 40.63 -11.23 -16.84
CA GLY A 461 42.02 -10.80 -17.05
C GLY A 461 42.27 -9.31 -16.77
N SER A 462 41.24 -8.47 -16.89
CA SER A 462 41.31 -7.03 -16.59
C SER A 462 41.40 -6.69 -15.09
N GLY A 463 41.13 -7.65 -14.20
CA GLY A 463 41.14 -7.45 -12.74
C GLY A 463 39.94 -6.67 -12.17
N LEU A 464 38.95 -6.35 -13.00
CA LEU A 464 37.74 -5.63 -12.58
C LEU A 464 36.84 -6.50 -11.68
N LYS A 465 36.39 -5.94 -10.55
CA LYS A 465 35.87 -6.71 -9.40
C LYS A 465 34.41 -7.19 -9.48
N SER A 466 33.61 -6.73 -10.43
CA SER A 466 32.15 -6.89 -10.44
C SER A 466 31.63 -7.95 -11.43
N LEU A 467 32.30 -9.12 -11.45
CA LEU A 467 32.02 -10.22 -12.37
C LEU A 467 30.65 -10.92 -12.14
N THR A 468 30.04 -10.80 -10.95
CA THR A 468 28.86 -11.58 -10.53
C THR A 468 27.66 -11.50 -11.48
N ALA A 469 27.44 -10.35 -12.13
CA ALA A 469 26.35 -10.21 -13.11
C ALA A 469 26.66 -10.98 -14.41
N SER A 470 27.87 -10.85 -14.94
CA SER A 470 28.31 -11.60 -16.12
C SER A 470 28.27 -13.13 -15.89
N TYR A 471 28.55 -13.58 -14.65
CA TYR A 471 28.35 -14.98 -14.26
C TYR A 471 26.87 -15.40 -14.28
N VAL A 472 25.92 -14.54 -13.86
CA VAL A 472 24.47 -14.82 -13.99
C VAL A 472 24.08 -14.98 -15.47
N ASP A 473 24.58 -14.13 -16.35
CA ASP A 473 24.21 -14.14 -17.77
C ASP A 473 24.76 -15.39 -18.49
N LEU A 474 26.02 -15.76 -18.24
CA LEU A 474 26.63 -16.99 -18.73
C LEU A 474 25.91 -18.25 -18.23
N LEU A 475 25.62 -18.33 -16.93
CA LEU A 475 24.90 -19.46 -16.35
C LEU A 475 23.49 -19.58 -16.92
N ASN A 476 22.78 -18.47 -17.14
CA ASN A 476 21.50 -18.45 -17.83
C ASN A 476 21.61 -18.93 -19.29
N MET A 477 22.64 -18.50 -20.03
CA MET A 477 22.89 -18.97 -21.41
C MET A 477 23.12 -20.48 -21.45
N TYR A 478 24.04 -21.01 -20.62
CA TYR A 478 24.30 -22.46 -20.56
C TYR A 478 23.06 -23.25 -20.13
N TYR A 479 22.28 -22.75 -19.17
CA TYR A 479 21.03 -23.39 -18.72
C TYR A 479 19.90 -23.38 -19.77
N LYS A 480 19.80 -22.32 -20.59
CA LYS A 480 18.90 -22.25 -21.76
C LYS A 480 19.32 -23.28 -22.83
N LEU A 481 20.63 -23.40 -23.07
CA LEU A 481 21.23 -24.34 -24.04
C LEU A 481 21.36 -25.79 -23.52
N SER A 482 20.91 -26.09 -22.30
CA SER A 482 21.05 -27.39 -21.62
C SER A 482 22.52 -27.88 -21.49
N LEU A 483 23.50 -26.96 -21.48
CA LEU A 483 24.93 -27.24 -21.33
C LEU A 483 25.30 -27.39 -19.85
N HIS A 484 24.67 -28.35 -19.18
CA HIS A 484 24.68 -28.49 -17.71
C HIS A 484 26.08 -28.66 -17.10
N ASP A 485 27.02 -29.32 -17.79
CA ASP A 485 28.41 -29.46 -17.33
C ASP A 485 29.13 -28.10 -17.26
N LYS A 486 28.84 -27.18 -18.20
CA LYS A 486 29.34 -25.80 -18.14
C LYS A 486 28.69 -25.01 -17.03
N VAL A 487 27.43 -25.28 -16.69
CA VAL A 487 26.76 -24.66 -15.52
C VAL A 487 27.49 -25.05 -14.23
N GLU A 488 27.83 -26.34 -14.03
CA GLU A 488 28.58 -26.79 -12.85
C GLU A 488 30.00 -26.19 -12.81
N PHE A 489 30.73 -26.20 -13.92
CA PHE A 489 32.08 -25.61 -13.99
C PHE A 489 32.07 -24.09 -13.70
N THR A 490 31.18 -23.33 -14.35
CA THR A 490 31.08 -21.87 -14.16
C THR A 490 30.53 -21.49 -12.79
N PHE A 491 29.70 -22.34 -12.16
CA PHE A 491 29.29 -22.15 -10.76
C PHE A 491 30.48 -22.28 -9.79
N LEU A 492 31.34 -23.30 -9.99
CA LEU A 492 32.56 -23.48 -9.20
C LEU A 492 33.58 -22.36 -9.43
N GLU A 493 33.77 -21.91 -10.67
CA GLU A 493 34.62 -20.75 -10.98
C GLU A 493 34.10 -19.46 -10.32
N CYS A 494 32.78 -19.26 -10.29
CA CYS A 494 32.17 -18.12 -9.61
C CYS A 494 32.30 -18.18 -8.08
N LEU A 495 32.41 -19.37 -7.48
CA LEU A 495 32.67 -19.55 -6.05
C LEU A 495 34.11 -19.20 -5.65
N ASP A 496 35.07 -19.47 -6.54
CA ASP A 496 36.49 -19.13 -6.35
C ASP A 496 36.75 -17.62 -6.54
N LYS A 497 36.23 -17.05 -7.63
CA LYS A 497 36.54 -15.68 -8.06
C LYS A 497 35.58 -14.60 -7.54
N CYS A 498 34.47 -14.99 -6.93
CA CYS A 498 33.38 -14.06 -6.59
C CYS A 498 32.56 -14.53 -5.38
N ARG A 499 31.64 -13.67 -4.92
CA ARG A 499 30.55 -14.08 -4.03
C ARG A 499 29.31 -14.36 -4.89
N PRO A 500 28.85 -15.61 -5.01
CA PRO A 500 27.65 -15.90 -5.79
C PRO A 500 26.41 -15.34 -5.08
N ASN A 501 25.47 -14.84 -5.87
CA ASN A 501 24.19 -14.36 -5.37
C ASN A 501 23.11 -15.46 -5.43
N ARG A 502 21.93 -15.15 -4.89
CA ARG A 502 20.74 -16.00 -4.88
C ARG A 502 20.26 -16.46 -6.28
N ALA A 503 20.55 -15.69 -7.34
CA ALA A 503 20.21 -16.06 -8.70
C ALA A 503 21.18 -17.13 -9.25
N ILE A 504 22.48 -17.02 -8.99
CA ILE A 504 23.48 -18.02 -9.39
C ILE A 504 23.17 -19.39 -8.76
N TYR A 505 22.92 -19.41 -7.45
CA TYR A 505 22.47 -20.61 -6.74
C TYR A 505 21.12 -21.14 -7.28
N GLY A 506 20.19 -20.26 -7.65
CA GLY A 506 18.92 -20.64 -8.27
C GLY A 506 19.09 -21.30 -9.64
N ILE A 507 19.92 -20.76 -10.53
CA ILE A 507 20.18 -21.33 -11.86
C ILE A 507 20.87 -22.69 -11.74
N TYR A 508 21.82 -22.84 -10.82
CA TYR A 508 22.48 -24.14 -10.60
C TYR A 508 21.53 -25.18 -9.98
N LEU A 509 20.64 -24.77 -9.06
CA LEU A 509 19.58 -25.65 -8.53
C LEU A 509 18.60 -26.09 -9.64
N ASP A 510 18.12 -25.15 -10.46
CA ASP A 510 17.25 -25.42 -11.62
C ASP A 510 17.95 -26.38 -12.62
N SER A 511 19.26 -26.23 -12.80
CA SER A 511 20.11 -27.08 -13.63
C SER A 511 20.23 -28.51 -13.09
N LEU A 512 20.48 -28.68 -11.80
CA LEU A 512 20.59 -30.00 -11.14
C LEU A 512 19.25 -30.74 -11.10
N VAL A 513 18.13 -30.03 -10.97
CA VAL A 513 16.79 -30.61 -11.06
C VAL A 513 16.50 -31.11 -12.48
N LYS A 514 16.88 -30.36 -13.53
CA LYS A 514 16.74 -30.81 -14.93
C LYS A 514 17.54 -32.06 -15.25
N THR A 515 18.73 -32.24 -14.67
CA THR A 515 19.56 -33.45 -14.85
C THR A 515 19.20 -34.59 -13.89
N SER A 516 18.09 -34.47 -13.15
CA SER A 516 17.63 -35.42 -12.13
C SER A 516 18.63 -35.69 -11.00
N ASN A 517 19.62 -34.81 -10.80
CA ASN A 517 20.63 -34.95 -9.76
C ASN A 517 20.14 -34.35 -8.43
N ILE A 518 19.09 -34.95 -7.88
CA ILE A 518 18.37 -34.42 -6.72
C ILE A 518 19.21 -34.44 -5.44
N GLU A 519 20.19 -35.33 -5.31
CA GLU A 519 21.10 -35.36 -4.15
C GLU A 519 22.01 -34.12 -4.11
N LYS A 520 22.63 -33.74 -5.24
CA LYS A 520 23.33 -32.44 -5.34
C LYS A 520 22.35 -31.28 -5.14
N ALA A 521 21.14 -31.35 -5.70
CA ALA A 521 20.14 -30.27 -5.57
C ALA A 521 19.74 -30.04 -4.09
N GLU A 522 19.50 -31.09 -3.31
CA GLU A 522 19.20 -31.00 -1.87
C GLU A 522 20.40 -30.43 -1.08
N SER A 523 21.64 -30.83 -1.42
CA SER A 523 22.86 -30.26 -0.81
C SER A 523 22.98 -28.75 -1.06
N ILE A 524 22.82 -28.31 -2.31
CA ILE A 524 22.89 -26.89 -2.70
C ILE A 524 21.73 -26.09 -2.06
N PHE A 525 20.52 -26.65 -2.00
CA PHE A 525 19.38 -26.01 -1.34
C PHE A 525 19.60 -25.85 0.18
N ASN A 526 20.24 -26.82 0.84
CA ASN A 526 20.60 -26.70 2.26
C ASN A 526 21.65 -25.60 2.48
N GLN A 527 22.65 -25.45 1.60
CA GLN A 527 23.57 -24.30 1.65
C GLN A 527 22.84 -22.95 1.50
N MET A 528 21.78 -22.89 0.68
CA MET A 528 20.91 -21.70 0.56
C MET A 528 20.01 -21.46 1.79
N LEU A 529 19.74 -22.48 2.62
CA LEU A 529 19.00 -22.36 3.87
C LEU A 529 19.90 -21.88 5.02
N GLU A 530 21.13 -22.42 5.09
CA GLU A 530 22.11 -22.12 6.14
C GLU A 530 22.72 -20.73 5.98
N ASN A 531 22.90 -20.25 4.75
CA ASN A 531 23.44 -18.92 4.49
C ASN A 531 22.33 -17.85 4.43
N GLU A 532 22.13 -17.14 5.55
CA GLU A 532 21.13 -16.07 5.69
C GLU A 532 21.26 -14.96 4.64
N ALA A 533 22.47 -14.68 4.13
CA ALA A 533 22.70 -13.65 3.12
C ALA A 533 22.26 -14.07 1.70
N ILE A 534 22.06 -15.36 1.46
CA ILE A 534 21.54 -15.92 0.21
C ILE A 534 20.03 -16.12 0.34
N GLY A 535 19.62 -16.96 1.29
CA GLY A 535 18.24 -17.32 1.61
C GLY A 535 17.48 -18.04 0.49
N VAL A 536 16.78 -19.12 0.84
CA VAL A 536 15.85 -19.81 -0.09
C VAL A 536 14.72 -18.86 -0.56
N SER A 537 14.27 -19.02 -1.82
CA SER A 537 13.18 -18.26 -2.42
C SER A 537 11.96 -19.16 -2.75
N SER A 538 10.79 -18.56 -3.02
CA SER A 538 9.64 -19.30 -3.58
C SER A 538 10.02 -20.06 -4.86
N ARG A 539 10.78 -19.44 -5.78
CA ARG A 539 11.32 -20.13 -6.97
C ARG A 539 12.15 -21.35 -6.56
N SER A 540 13.18 -21.16 -5.72
CA SER A 540 14.07 -22.24 -5.28
C SER A 540 13.32 -23.40 -4.63
N CYS A 541 12.29 -23.11 -3.83
CA CYS A 541 11.41 -24.14 -3.28
C CYS A 541 10.59 -24.85 -4.36
N ASN A 542 9.98 -24.14 -5.31
CA ASN A 542 9.25 -24.74 -6.42
C ASN A 542 10.16 -25.61 -7.31
N SER A 543 11.39 -25.17 -7.58
CA SER A 543 12.39 -25.95 -8.32
C SER A 543 12.68 -27.28 -7.61
N LEU A 544 13.08 -27.26 -6.34
CA LEU A 544 13.37 -28.50 -5.60
C LEU A 544 12.11 -29.38 -5.40
N LEU A 545 10.94 -28.77 -5.20
CA LEU A 545 9.65 -29.47 -5.12
C LEU A 545 9.33 -30.20 -6.43
N SER A 546 9.55 -29.56 -7.58
CA SER A 546 9.39 -30.19 -8.89
C SER A 546 10.35 -31.37 -9.10
N GLY A 547 11.57 -31.27 -8.55
CA GLY A 547 12.55 -32.36 -8.52
C GLY A 547 12.09 -33.55 -7.68
N TYR A 548 11.64 -33.33 -6.43
CA TYR A 548 11.10 -34.41 -5.59
C TYR A 548 9.86 -35.06 -6.21
N LEU A 549 8.96 -34.27 -6.82
CA LEU A 549 7.79 -34.78 -7.54
C LEU A 549 8.17 -35.55 -8.80
N GLY A 550 9.23 -35.13 -9.52
CA GLY A 550 9.75 -35.83 -10.70
C GLY A 550 10.40 -37.17 -10.37
N CYS A 551 11.10 -37.26 -9.23
CA CYS A 551 11.72 -38.51 -8.75
C CYS A 551 10.80 -39.37 -7.85
N GLY A 552 9.57 -38.92 -7.57
CA GLY A 552 8.60 -39.66 -6.75
C GLY A 552 8.86 -39.69 -5.24
N ASP A 553 9.76 -38.83 -4.72
CA ASP A 553 10.00 -38.71 -3.28
C ASP A 553 8.90 -37.85 -2.61
N ASN A 554 7.74 -38.49 -2.48
CA ASN A 554 6.54 -37.89 -1.90
C ASN A 554 6.76 -37.44 -0.44
N ALA A 555 7.66 -38.09 0.30
CA ALA A 555 7.94 -37.77 1.70
C ALA A 555 8.74 -36.47 1.84
N LYS A 556 9.78 -36.26 1.00
CA LYS A 556 10.50 -34.98 0.93
C LYS A 556 9.61 -33.88 0.33
N ALA A 557 8.79 -34.19 -0.67
CA ALA A 557 7.83 -33.24 -1.24
C ALA A 557 6.82 -32.72 -0.19
N GLU A 558 6.20 -33.60 0.62
CA GLU A 558 5.29 -33.23 1.71
C GLU A 558 5.98 -32.33 2.76
N LYS A 559 7.22 -32.67 3.14
CA LYS A 559 8.05 -31.89 4.08
C LYS A 559 8.33 -30.49 3.54
N LEU A 560 8.71 -30.36 2.26
CA LEU A 560 9.02 -29.09 1.63
C LEU A 560 7.76 -28.23 1.43
N TYR A 561 6.63 -28.81 1.03
CA TYR A 561 5.34 -28.11 0.93
C TYR A 561 4.87 -27.55 2.28
N ARG A 562 5.04 -28.29 3.39
CA ARG A 562 4.78 -27.77 4.74
C ARG A 562 5.68 -26.57 5.09
N PHE A 563 6.96 -26.60 4.72
CA PHE A 563 7.87 -25.46 4.91
C PHE A 563 7.45 -24.23 4.08
N MET A 564 7.07 -24.41 2.80
CA MET A 564 6.54 -23.34 1.96
C MET A 564 5.29 -22.69 2.57
N ARG A 565 4.32 -23.50 3.05
CA ARG A 565 3.13 -23.00 3.77
C ARG A 565 3.49 -22.19 5.02
N GLN A 566 4.43 -22.65 5.84
CA GLN A 566 4.89 -21.93 7.05
C GLN A 566 5.56 -20.59 6.71
N LYS A 567 6.35 -20.53 5.64
CA LYS A 567 7.02 -19.32 5.16
C LYS A 567 6.12 -18.42 4.28
N LYS A 568 4.88 -18.84 3.99
CA LYS A 568 3.95 -18.20 3.04
C LYS A 568 4.54 -18.01 1.63
N TYR A 569 5.31 -18.98 1.15
CA TYR A 569 5.77 -18.99 -0.23
C TYR A 569 4.68 -19.53 -1.16
N GLU A 570 4.49 -18.84 -2.28
CA GLU A 570 3.60 -19.27 -3.36
C GLU A 570 4.14 -20.56 -4.00
N VAL A 571 3.22 -21.48 -4.28
CA VAL A 571 3.48 -22.77 -4.94
C VAL A 571 2.90 -22.70 -6.35
N GLU A 572 3.66 -23.16 -7.34
CA GLU A 572 3.23 -23.14 -8.74
C GLU A 572 2.02 -24.07 -8.97
N SER A 573 1.02 -23.60 -9.75
CA SER A 573 -0.21 -24.36 -10.02
C SER A 573 0.05 -25.75 -10.62
N SER A 574 1.04 -25.87 -11.51
CA SER A 574 1.46 -27.14 -12.13
C SER A 574 2.00 -28.17 -11.13
N LEU A 575 2.49 -27.71 -9.98
CA LEU A 575 2.97 -28.53 -8.86
C LEU A 575 1.85 -28.79 -7.85
N MET A 576 0.94 -27.83 -7.66
CA MET A 576 -0.27 -28.02 -6.86
C MET A 576 -1.17 -29.12 -7.43
N GLU A 577 -1.42 -29.17 -8.74
CA GLU A 577 -2.20 -30.25 -9.38
C GLU A 577 -1.59 -31.64 -9.13
N LYS A 578 -0.26 -31.75 -9.27
CA LYS A 578 0.49 -32.99 -9.00
C LYS A 578 0.46 -33.37 -7.51
N LEU A 579 0.57 -32.40 -6.62
CA LEU A 579 0.42 -32.59 -5.18
C LEU A 579 -0.99 -33.02 -4.81
N GLU A 580 -2.03 -32.42 -5.39
CA GLU A 580 -3.44 -32.76 -5.12
C GLU A 580 -3.81 -34.17 -5.60
N TYR A 581 -3.22 -34.64 -6.71
CA TYR A 581 -3.29 -36.04 -7.13
C TYR A 581 -2.69 -36.97 -6.05
N LEU A 582 -1.46 -36.70 -5.60
CA LEU A 582 -0.77 -37.49 -4.56
C LEU A 582 -1.49 -37.44 -3.19
N PHE A 583 -2.05 -36.30 -2.82
CA PHE A 583 -2.77 -36.08 -1.57
C PHE A 583 -4.13 -36.79 -1.55
N THR A 584 -4.81 -36.84 -2.70
CA THR A 584 -6.03 -37.63 -2.92
C THR A 584 -5.77 -39.12 -2.70
N SER A 585 -4.64 -39.64 -3.16
CA SER A 585 -4.32 -41.07 -3.05
C SER A 585 -4.01 -41.58 -1.63
N THR A 586 -3.68 -40.72 -0.64
CA THR A 586 -3.10 -41.23 0.62
C THR A 586 -3.47 -40.58 1.95
N LYS A 587 -3.66 -39.25 2.10
CA LYS A 587 -3.68 -38.69 3.50
C LYS A 587 -4.37 -37.37 3.83
N PHE A 588 -4.95 -36.59 2.91
CA PHE A 588 -5.48 -35.27 3.28
C PHE A 588 -6.80 -35.25 4.08
N PHE A 589 -7.62 -36.32 4.02
CA PHE A 589 -8.91 -36.38 4.74
C PHE A 589 -8.80 -35.98 6.22
N PHE A 590 -7.78 -36.46 6.94
CA PHE A 590 -7.55 -36.09 8.34
C PHE A 590 -7.31 -34.59 8.56
N GLU A 591 -6.60 -33.88 7.67
CA GLU A 591 -6.42 -32.42 7.79
C GLU A 591 -7.71 -31.64 7.46
N LYS A 592 -8.56 -32.13 6.53
CA LYS A 592 -9.91 -31.55 6.31
C LYS A 592 -10.77 -31.68 7.56
N TYR A 593 -10.84 -32.87 8.18
CA TYR A 593 -11.63 -33.08 9.39
C TYR A 593 -11.09 -32.29 10.60
N VAL A 594 -9.77 -32.12 10.72
CA VAL A 594 -9.15 -31.29 11.78
C VAL A 594 -9.54 -29.81 11.71
N ALA A 595 -9.98 -29.31 10.54
CA ALA A 595 -10.47 -27.94 10.39
C ALA A 595 -11.94 -27.75 10.78
N LEU A 596 -12.73 -28.84 10.93
CA LEU A 596 -14.17 -28.74 11.21
C LEU A 596 -14.46 -28.20 12.61
N LYS A 597 -15.56 -27.46 12.72
CA LYS A 597 -16.05 -26.88 13.97
C LYS A 597 -17.54 -27.15 14.09
N LEU A 598 -17.94 -27.87 15.14
CA LEU A 598 -19.36 -28.13 15.43
C LEU A 598 -20.16 -26.83 15.39
N THR A 599 -21.26 -26.80 14.63
CA THR A 599 -22.21 -25.68 14.61
C THR A 599 -22.83 -25.48 16.01
N PRO A 600 -23.37 -24.30 16.37
CA PRO A 600 -24.08 -24.15 17.64
C PRO A 600 -25.21 -25.18 17.82
N GLU A 601 -25.85 -25.57 16.71
CA GLU A 601 -26.94 -26.53 16.66
C GLU A 601 -26.46 -27.96 16.91
N GLN A 602 -25.40 -28.42 16.21
CA GLN A 602 -24.74 -29.71 16.46
C GLN A 602 -24.26 -29.84 17.92
N ARG A 603 -23.82 -28.75 18.56
CA ARG A 603 -23.41 -28.76 19.98
C ARG A 603 -24.60 -28.96 20.92
N GLU A 604 -25.73 -28.34 20.64
CA GLU A 604 -26.96 -28.51 21.43
C GLU A 604 -27.56 -29.90 21.23
N ILE A 605 -27.58 -30.41 20.00
CA ILE A 605 -27.95 -31.80 19.71
C ILE A 605 -27.05 -32.76 20.51
N LEU A 606 -25.73 -32.65 20.38
CA LEU A 606 -24.77 -33.51 21.07
C LEU A 606 -24.97 -33.48 22.60
N VAL A 607 -25.16 -32.31 23.22
CA VAL A 607 -25.42 -32.23 24.67
C VAL A 607 -26.73 -32.93 25.08
N GLY A 608 -27.80 -32.82 24.29
CA GLY A 608 -29.06 -33.54 24.55
C GLY A 608 -28.88 -35.06 24.50
N LEU A 609 -28.18 -35.56 23.48
CA LEU A 609 -27.92 -37.00 23.32
C LEU A 609 -27.02 -37.56 24.43
N LEU A 610 -25.98 -36.81 24.85
CA LEU A 610 -25.09 -37.18 25.95
C LEU A 610 -25.82 -37.26 27.30
N LEU A 611 -26.82 -36.41 27.53
CA LEU A 611 -27.71 -36.51 28.70
C LEU A 611 -28.63 -37.74 28.61
N GLY A 612 -29.08 -38.11 27.40
CA GLY A 612 -29.85 -39.34 27.14
C GLY A 612 -29.03 -40.63 27.31
N GLY A 613 -27.70 -40.54 27.19
CA GLY A 613 -26.76 -41.63 27.45
C GLY A 613 -25.91 -42.09 26.26
N LEU A 614 -25.79 -41.26 25.21
CA LEU A 614 -24.82 -41.42 24.13
C LEU A 614 -23.38 -41.57 24.67
N GLN A 615 -22.51 -42.28 23.96
CA GLN A 615 -21.13 -42.54 24.38
C GLN A 615 -20.11 -41.77 23.52
N ILE A 616 -19.03 -41.30 24.18
CA ILE A 616 -17.84 -40.77 23.53
C ILE A 616 -16.67 -41.67 23.92
N GLU A 617 -15.94 -42.16 22.93
CA GLU A 617 -14.83 -43.07 23.12
C GLU A 617 -13.48 -42.36 22.91
N TYR A 618 -12.39 -43.06 23.24
CA TYR A 618 -11.03 -42.54 23.15
C TYR A 618 -10.26 -43.32 22.09
N ALA A 619 -9.91 -42.65 21.00
CA ALA A 619 -8.95 -43.21 20.04
C ALA A 619 -7.55 -43.12 20.66
N GLY A 620 -6.88 -44.27 20.77
CA GLY A 620 -5.61 -44.40 21.52
C GLY A 620 -4.54 -43.39 21.12
N GLU A 621 -4.48 -43.04 19.84
CA GLU A 621 -3.51 -42.12 19.27
C GLU A 621 -3.91 -40.64 19.43
N LYS A 622 -2.92 -39.80 19.77
CA LYS A 622 -2.98 -38.33 19.69
C LYS A 622 -4.06 -37.64 20.54
N LYS A 623 -4.64 -38.31 21.55
CA LYS A 623 -5.73 -37.82 22.40
C LYS A 623 -7.01 -37.43 21.64
N LEU A 624 -7.34 -38.19 20.59
CA LEU A 624 -8.54 -37.96 19.80
C LEU A 624 -9.75 -38.70 20.39
N HIS A 625 -10.93 -38.12 20.22
CA HIS A 625 -12.20 -38.69 20.68
C HIS A 625 -13.17 -38.80 19.52
N PHE A 626 -14.00 -39.85 19.51
CA PHE A 626 -15.09 -40.00 18.55
C PHE A 626 -16.40 -40.26 19.27
N VAL A 627 -17.50 -39.88 18.64
CA VAL A 627 -18.86 -40.13 19.13
C VAL A 627 -19.37 -41.38 18.45
N HIS A 628 -19.93 -42.31 19.23
CA HIS A 628 -20.54 -43.54 18.73
C HIS A 628 -22.06 -43.46 18.97
N PHE A 629 -22.81 -43.32 17.89
CA PHE A 629 -24.28 -43.25 17.92
C PHE A 629 -24.87 -44.65 17.79
N MET A 630 -25.78 -45.00 18.71
CA MET A 630 -26.52 -46.27 18.69
C MET A 630 -28.02 -45.98 18.76
N PHE A 631 -28.78 -46.50 17.81
CA PHE A 631 -30.23 -46.36 17.75
C PHE A 631 -30.92 -47.71 17.97
N LYS A 632 -32.16 -47.66 18.48
CA LYS A 632 -33.00 -48.86 18.61
C LYS A 632 -33.95 -48.92 17.42
N ASP A 633 -33.88 -49.98 16.63
CA ASP A 633 -34.78 -50.13 15.48
C ASP A 633 -36.23 -50.44 15.92
N ASP A 634 -36.44 -50.96 17.15
CA ASP A 634 -37.77 -51.20 17.78
C ASP A 634 -38.63 -49.93 18.03
N SER A 635 -38.18 -48.73 17.63
CA SER A 635 -38.83 -47.47 18.03
C SER A 635 -38.85 -46.43 16.90
N GLY A 636 -40.05 -46.06 16.46
CA GLY A 636 -40.28 -45.02 15.44
C GLY A 636 -39.67 -43.65 15.77
N ILE A 637 -39.55 -43.33 17.07
CA ILE A 637 -38.84 -42.13 17.54
C ILE A 637 -37.34 -42.23 17.21
N HIS A 638 -36.72 -43.39 17.44
CA HIS A 638 -35.32 -43.61 17.14
C HIS A 638 -35.05 -43.73 15.63
N THR A 639 -35.95 -44.30 14.81
CA THR A 639 -35.72 -44.39 13.34
C THR A 639 -35.79 -43.03 12.65
N ILE A 640 -36.72 -42.15 13.05
CA ILE A 640 -36.77 -40.76 12.57
C ILE A 640 -35.53 -39.99 13.05
N LEU A 641 -35.16 -40.12 14.33
CA LEU A 641 -33.99 -39.45 14.91
C LEU A 641 -32.66 -39.92 14.29
N LYS A 642 -32.54 -41.22 13.98
CA LYS A 642 -31.43 -41.87 13.27
C LYS A 642 -31.18 -41.22 11.91
N ARG A 643 -32.23 -41.04 11.10
CA ARG A 643 -32.18 -40.34 9.80
C ARG A 643 -31.78 -38.88 9.95
N HIS A 644 -32.35 -38.17 10.92
CA HIS A 644 -32.03 -36.76 11.13
C HIS A 644 -30.58 -36.54 11.60
N ILE A 645 -30.09 -37.31 12.58
CA ILE A 645 -28.70 -37.18 13.07
C ILE A 645 -27.69 -37.58 11.99
N TYR A 646 -28.01 -38.58 11.16
CA TYR A 646 -27.17 -38.94 10.02
C TYR A 646 -26.98 -37.76 9.06
N ASN A 647 -28.06 -37.03 8.77
CA ASN A 647 -28.03 -35.82 7.94
C ASN A 647 -27.32 -34.64 8.63
N GLU A 648 -27.58 -34.36 9.90
CA GLU A 648 -26.93 -33.26 10.65
C GLU A 648 -25.43 -33.47 10.85
N PHE A 649 -24.97 -34.72 10.90
CA PHE A 649 -23.57 -35.08 11.13
C PHE A 649 -22.90 -35.72 9.92
N HIS A 650 -23.48 -35.68 8.72
CA HIS A 650 -22.93 -36.37 7.53
C HIS A 650 -21.46 -36.00 7.24
N GLU A 651 -21.07 -34.72 7.41
CA GLU A 651 -19.68 -34.25 7.28
C GLU A 651 -18.70 -34.84 8.32
N TRP A 652 -19.21 -35.42 9.40
CA TRP A 652 -18.45 -35.97 10.52
C TRP A 652 -18.42 -37.51 10.53
N LEU A 653 -19.23 -38.18 9.71
CA LEU A 653 -19.28 -39.64 9.69
C LEU A 653 -18.13 -40.25 8.88
N GLN A 654 -17.75 -41.47 9.26
CA GLN A 654 -16.81 -42.27 8.46
C GLN A 654 -17.58 -42.87 7.29
N HIS A 655 -17.31 -42.41 6.06
CA HIS A 655 -17.82 -43.09 4.86
C HIS A 655 -17.24 -44.51 4.82
N SER A 656 -18.10 -45.52 4.90
CA SER A 656 -17.71 -46.92 4.92
C SER A 656 -17.22 -47.37 3.53
N ASN A 657 -15.91 -47.48 3.37
CA ASN A 657 -15.31 -48.06 2.17
C ASN A 657 -15.68 -49.55 2.04
N GLY A 658 -16.68 -49.85 1.21
CA GLY A 658 -16.84 -51.18 0.61
C GLY A 658 -18.12 -51.96 0.94
N SER A 659 -19.24 -51.55 0.36
CA SER A 659 -20.26 -52.49 -0.15
C SER A 659 -21.13 -51.80 -1.20
N THR A 660 -21.15 -52.33 -2.42
CA THR A 660 -22.16 -51.98 -3.44
C THR A 660 -23.37 -52.89 -3.27
N ASP A 661 -24.45 -52.38 -2.69
CA ASP A 661 -25.79 -52.95 -2.79
C ASP A 661 -26.80 -51.79 -2.68
N ASP A 662 -27.84 -51.80 -3.52
CA ASP A 662 -28.83 -50.72 -3.62
C ASP A 662 -29.89 -50.82 -2.51
N SER A 663 -29.54 -50.42 -1.28
CA SER A 663 -30.51 -50.17 -0.20
C SER A 663 -30.20 -48.88 0.56
N ASP A 664 -31.19 -47.98 0.64
CA ASP A 664 -31.14 -46.69 1.37
C ASP A 664 -31.15 -46.85 2.91
N ASP A 665 -30.90 -48.06 3.44
CA ASP A 665 -30.99 -48.37 4.87
C ASP A 665 -29.75 -47.89 5.64
N ILE A 666 -29.87 -46.69 6.20
CA ILE A 666 -28.91 -46.12 7.16
C ILE A 666 -28.65 -47.14 8.29
N PRO A 667 -27.38 -47.46 8.63
CA PRO A 667 -27.07 -48.42 9.70
C PRO A 667 -27.55 -47.92 11.07
N SER A 668 -27.96 -48.84 11.96
CA SER A 668 -28.47 -48.52 13.30
C SER A 668 -27.39 -48.09 14.30
N GLU A 669 -26.12 -48.37 14.00
CA GLU A 669 -24.97 -47.87 14.74
C GLU A 669 -23.98 -47.21 13.77
N TYR A 670 -23.46 -46.03 14.12
CA TYR A 670 -22.43 -45.34 13.33
C TYR A 670 -21.55 -44.42 14.18
N SER A 671 -20.29 -44.23 13.75
CA SER A 671 -19.27 -43.49 14.49
C SER A 671 -18.74 -42.28 13.71
N THR A 672 -18.42 -41.20 14.43
CA THR A 672 -17.76 -40.04 13.82
C THR A 672 -16.28 -40.33 13.53
N VAL A 673 -15.66 -39.49 12.70
CA VAL A 673 -14.21 -39.37 12.63
C VAL A 673 -13.65 -38.92 14.00
N PRO A 674 -12.52 -39.47 14.50
CA PRO A 674 -11.88 -39.00 15.73
C PRO A 674 -11.37 -37.57 15.62
N HIS A 675 -11.82 -36.69 16.51
CA HIS A 675 -11.52 -35.25 16.47
C HIS A 675 -11.27 -34.65 17.87
N THR A 676 -10.59 -33.51 17.90
CA THR A 676 -10.24 -32.81 19.16
C THR A 676 -11.43 -32.12 19.81
N CYS A 677 -12.43 -31.68 19.05
CA CYS A 677 -13.60 -30.98 19.60
C CYS A 677 -14.44 -31.85 20.53
N PHE A 678 -14.50 -33.16 20.28
CA PHE A 678 -15.22 -34.11 21.12
C PHE A 678 -14.53 -34.33 22.48
N GLY A 679 -13.21 -34.09 22.57
CA GLY A 679 -12.46 -34.17 23.83
C GLY A 679 -12.93 -33.19 24.90
N PHE A 680 -13.42 -32.00 24.52
CA PHE A 680 -14.06 -31.08 25.46
C PHE A 680 -15.30 -31.70 26.11
N TYR A 681 -16.15 -32.36 25.33
CA TYR A 681 -17.34 -33.03 25.83
C TYR A 681 -16.99 -34.28 26.62
N ALA A 682 -16.02 -35.08 26.16
CA ALA A 682 -15.51 -36.25 26.87
C ALA A 682 -15.03 -35.88 28.29
N HIS A 683 -14.16 -34.87 28.43
CA HIS A 683 -13.66 -34.43 29.74
C HIS A 683 -14.72 -33.80 30.65
N GLN A 684 -15.83 -33.27 30.10
CA GLN A 684 -16.92 -32.68 30.89
C GLN A 684 -17.99 -33.69 31.30
N PHE A 685 -18.19 -34.75 30.52
CA PHE A 685 -19.18 -35.82 30.78
C PHE A 685 -18.58 -37.11 31.35
N TRP A 686 -17.26 -37.34 31.26
CA TRP A 686 -16.55 -38.45 31.88
C TRP A 686 -15.30 -37.97 32.64
N ALA A 687 -15.42 -37.91 33.96
CA ALA A 687 -14.27 -37.73 34.85
C ALA A 687 -13.77 -39.10 35.34
N GLU A 688 -12.47 -39.38 35.19
CA GLU A 688 -11.85 -40.63 35.68
C GLU A 688 -12.57 -41.92 35.23
N GLY A 689 -13.05 -41.95 33.98
CA GLY A 689 -13.81 -43.07 33.41
C GLY A 689 -15.25 -43.22 33.94
N LYS A 690 -15.73 -42.32 34.81
CA LYS A 690 -17.08 -42.34 35.38
C LYS A 690 -17.93 -41.26 34.71
N GLN A 691 -19.12 -41.64 34.22
CA GLN A 691 -20.07 -40.69 33.65
C GLN A 691 -20.56 -39.71 34.74
N SER A 692 -20.40 -38.42 34.50
CA SER A 692 -20.70 -37.32 35.43
C SER A 692 -21.31 -36.13 34.69
N ILE A 693 -22.23 -35.39 35.31
CA ILE A 693 -22.86 -34.25 34.62
C ILE A 693 -22.03 -32.95 34.79
N PRO A 694 -21.77 -32.16 33.73
CA PRO A 694 -20.94 -30.95 33.78
C PRO A 694 -21.34 -29.94 34.86
N LYS A 695 -20.36 -29.27 35.50
CA LYS A 695 -20.62 -28.33 36.63
C LYS A 695 -21.50 -27.14 36.23
N LEU A 696 -21.44 -26.71 34.97
CA LEU A 696 -22.19 -25.56 34.42
C LEU A 696 -23.45 -25.96 33.62
N ILE A 697 -23.97 -27.18 33.80
CA ILE A 697 -25.12 -27.71 33.02
C ILE A 697 -26.34 -26.76 32.96
N HIS A 698 -26.55 -25.92 33.99
CA HIS A 698 -27.60 -24.90 33.99
C HIS A 698 -27.56 -23.91 32.81
N ARG A 699 -26.38 -23.70 32.20
CA ARG A 699 -26.21 -22.85 31.01
C ARG A 699 -26.45 -23.59 29.70
N TRP A 700 -26.46 -24.92 29.72
CA TRP A 700 -26.54 -25.76 28.51
C TRP A 700 -27.91 -26.40 28.32
N LEU A 701 -28.83 -26.32 29.29
CA LEU A 701 -30.21 -26.81 29.14
C LEU A 701 -31.07 -25.79 28.36
N THR A 702 -30.83 -25.68 27.05
CA THR A 702 -31.72 -24.99 26.10
C THR A 702 -32.98 -25.83 25.84
N PRO A 703 -34.08 -25.26 25.30
CA PRO A 703 -35.27 -26.05 24.99
C PRO A 703 -34.99 -27.12 23.92
N ARG A 704 -34.10 -26.82 22.95
CA ARG A 704 -33.59 -27.79 21.97
C ARG A 704 -32.85 -28.96 22.65
N VAL A 705 -31.95 -28.68 23.59
CA VAL A 705 -31.25 -29.74 24.37
C VAL A 705 -32.25 -30.64 25.12
N LEU A 706 -33.34 -30.09 25.65
CA LEU A 706 -34.41 -30.88 26.27
C LEU A 706 -35.17 -31.74 25.24
N ALA A 707 -35.42 -31.24 24.03
CA ALA A 707 -36.05 -32.00 22.96
C ALA A 707 -35.19 -33.20 22.51
N TYR A 708 -33.90 -33.01 22.24
CA TYR A 708 -33.00 -34.10 21.83
C TYR A 708 -32.73 -35.11 22.97
N TRP A 709 -32.72 -34.65 24.21
CA TRP A 709 -32.66 -35.55 25.38
C TRP A 709 -33.94 -36.40 25.50
N PHE A 710 -35.11 -35.82 25.26
CA PHE A 710 -36.37 -36.56 25.19
C PHE A 710 -36.40 -37.55 24.04
N MET A 711 -36.02 -37.15 22.81
CA MET A 711 -36.06 -38.05 21.64
C MET A 711 -35.07 -39.23 21.72
N TYR A 712 -33.95 -39.12 22.45
CA TYR A 712 -32.95 -40.21 22.56
C TYR A 712 -33.00 -40.99 23.88
N GLY A 713 -33.52 -40.39 24.96
CA GLY A 713 -33.51 -40.98 26.31
C GLY A 713 -34.80 -40.80 27.11
N GLY A 714 -35.84 -40.22 26.51
CA GLY A 714 -37.17 -40.06 27.09
C GLY A 714 -38.12 -41.20 26.76
N TYR A 715 -39.13 -41.37 27.60
CA TYR A 715 -40.21 -42.34 27.46
C TYR A 715 -41.51 -41.67 27.91
N THR A 716 -42.60 -41.82 27.15
CA THR A 716 -43.95 -41.40 27.56
C THR A 716 -44.68 -42.56 28.23
N THR A 717 -45.50 -42.27 29.25
CA THR A 717 -46.46 -43.24 29.79
C THR A 717 -47.78 -43.14 29.01
N PRO A 718 -48.61 -44.20 28.97
CA PRO A 718 -49.98 -44.11 28.41
C PRO A 718 -50.89 -43.14 29.17
N ASN A 719 -50.47 -42.64 30.34
CA ASN A 719 -51.16 -41.59 31.10
C ASN A 719 -50.71 -40.16 30.70
N GLY A 720 -49.80 -40.02 29.73
CA GLY A 720 -49.29 -38.73 29.28
C GLY A 720 -48.15 -38.14 30.14
N ASP A 721 -47.51 -38.92 31.01
CA ASP A 721 -46.35 -38.47 31.79
C ASP A 721 -45.05 -38.63 30.99
N ILE A 722 -44.11 -37.69 31.12
CA ILE A 722 -42.77 -37.80 30.49
C ILE A 722 -41.75 -38.29 31.52
N LEU A 723 -41.02 -39.36 31.18
CA LEU A 723 -39.93 -39.92 31.95
C LEU A 723 -38.60 -39.73 31.22
N LEU A 724 -37.73 -38.82 31.68
CA LEU A 724 -36.36 -38.70 31.17
C LEU A 724 -35.38 -39.58 31.96
N LYS A 725 -34.52 -40.31 31.25
CA LYS A 725 -33.48 -41.16 31.81
C LYS A 725 -32.18 -40.37 32.00
N VAL A 726 -31.52 -40.55 33.15
CA VAL A 726 -30.23 -39.92 33.48
C VAL A 726 -29.26 -40.93 34.11
N ARG A 727 -27.98 -40.80 33.76
CA ARG A 727 -26.84 -41.47 34.42
C ARG A 727 -25.89 -40.42 34.98
N GLY A 728 -25.42 -40.61 36.21
CA GLY A 728 -24.53 -39.66 36.91
C GLY A 728 -24.50 -39.89 38.42
N SER A 729 -23.80 -39.03 39.17
CA SER A 729 -23.83 -39.03 40.63
C SER A 729 -25.18 -38.50 41.19
N LYS A 730 -25.42 -38.65 42.50
CA LYS A 730 -26.60 -38.02 43.15
C LYS A 730 -26.53 -36.49 43.03
N ASP A 731 -25.37 -35.93 43.34
CA ASP A 731 -25.11 -34.49 43.35
C ASP A 731 -25.15 -33.89 41.93
N ASP A 732 -24.88 -34.72 40.91
CA ASP A 732 -25.00 -34.37 39.50
C ASP A 732 -26.46 -34.16 39.10
N VAL A 733 -27.33 -35.10 39.50
CA VAL A 733 -28.77 -35.02 39.23
C VAL A 733 -29.42 -33.90 40.06
N GLU A 734 -28.94 -33.62 41.26
CA GLU A 734 -29.37 -32.44 42.03
C GLU A 734 -28.97 -31.11 41.37
N ARG A 735 -27.85 -31.05 40.63
CA ARG A 735 -27.48 -29.87 39.84
C ARG A 735 -28.40 -29.67 38.63
N VAL A 736 -28.83 -30.76 37.98
CA VAL A 736 -29.87 -30.70 36.93
C VAL A 736 -31.23 -30.30 37.51
N PHE A 737 -31.61 -30.83 38.68
CA PHE A 737 -32.84 -30.46 39.39
C PHE A 737 -32.90 -28.96 39.71
N LYS A 738 -31.82 -28.39 40.24
CA LYS A 738 -31.73 -26.93 40.49
C LYS A 738 -31.87 -26.12 39.18
N ALA A 739 -31.26 -26.57 38.09
CA ALA A 739 -31.35 -25.90 36.79
C ALA A 739 -32.75 -25.96 36.16
N LEU A 740 -33.40 -27.12 36.17
CA LEU A 740 -34.77 -27.28 35.65
C LEU A 740 -35.80 -26.55 36.52
N LYS A 741 -35.65 -26.56 37.85
CA LYS A 741 -36.51 -25.78 38.74
C LYS A 741 -36.36 -24.27 38.54
N SER A 742 -35.17 -23.77 38.18
CA SER A 742 -34.99 -22.36 37.75
C SER A 742 -35.62 -22.01 36.40
N LYS A 743 -36.16 -23.00 35.67
CA LYS A 743 -36.95 -22.85 34.43
C LYS A 743 -38.44 -23.17 34.67
N SER A 744 -38.91 -23.11 35.92
CA SER A 744 -40.29 -23.36 36.34
C SER A 744 -40.82 -24.78 36.05
N LEU A 745 -39.92 -25.74 35.83
CA LEU A 745 -40.27 -27.15 35.61
C LEU A 745 -40.11 -27.95 36.91
N GLU A 746 -41.23 -28.39 37.49
CA GLU A 746 -41.23 -29.33 38.62
C GLU A 746 -41.48 -30.77 38.15
N PHE A 747 -40.81 -31.72 38.80
CA PHE A 747 -40.85 -33.13 38.44
C PHE A 747 -40.43 -34.02 39.62
N ARG A 748 -40.77 -35.30 39.54
CA ARG A 748 -40.46 -36.31 40.57
C ARG A 748 -39.22 -37.10 40.17
N ILE A 749 -38.26 -37.27 41.09
CA ILE A 749 -37.07 -38.10 40.87
C ILE A 749 -37.30 -39.49 41.44
N LYS A 750 -37.12 -40.53 40.62
CA LYS A 750 -37.03 -41.94 41.08
C LYS A 750 -35.66 -42.53 40.72
N ARG A 751 -34.99 -43.16 41.69
CA ARG A 751 -33.70 -43.86 41.48
C ARG A 751 -33.93 -45.36 41.34
N LYS A 752 -33.40 -45.98 40.28
CA LYS A 752 -33.35 -47.44 40.10
C LYS A 752 -31.90 -47.85 39.83
N GLY A 753 -31.20 -48.30 40.88
CA GLY A 753 -29.77 -48.65 40.81
C GLY A 753 -28.84 -47.44 40.53
N LYS A 754 -28.11 -47.51 39.41
CA LYS A 754 -27.22 -46.45 38.89
C LYS A 754 -27.92 -45.45 37.95
N VAL A 755 -29.23 -45.58 37.75
CA VAL A 755 -30.03 -44.73 36.85
C VAL A 755 -31.03 -43.91 37.66
N PHE A 756 -31.18 -42.64 37.27
CA PHE A 756 -32.21 -41.74 37.79
C PHE A 756 -33.24 -41.47 36.69
N TRP A 757 -34.50 -41.36 37.08
CA TRP A 757 -35.63 -41.05 36.21
C TRP A 757 -36.28 -39.74 36.67
N LEU A 758 -36.44 -38.80 35.75
CA LEU A 758 -37.10 -37.51 35.97
C LEU A 758 -38.52 -37.60 35.41
N GLY A 759 -39.54 -37.59 36.26
CA GLY A 759 -40.93 -37.73 35.86
C GLY A 759 -41.72 -36.41 35.94
N PHE A 760 -42.06 -35.84 34.78
CA PHE A 760 -43.00 -34.73 34.65
C PHE A 760 -44.42 -35.30 34.58
N MET A 761 -45.34 -34.70 35.33
CA MET A 761 -46.72 -35.20 35.47
C MET A 761 -47.71 -34.04 35.44
N GLY A 762 -48.89 -34.27 34.83
CA GLY A 762 -49.97 -33.28 34.73
C GLY A 762 -49.55 -31.97 34.04
N SER A 763 -49.84 -30.83 34.70
CA SER A 763 -49.56 -29.48 34.18
C SER A 763 -48.07 -29.20 33.91
N HIS A 764 -47.16 -29.94 34.57
CA HIS A 764 -45.73 -29.83 34.28
C HIS A 764 -45.35 -30.56 33.00
N THR A 765 -46.08 -31.61 32.60
CA THR A 765 -45.90 -32.26 31.30
C THR A 765 -46.29 -31.33 30.15
N THR A 766 -47.45 -30.67 30.22
CA THR A 766 -47.87 -29.71 29.18
C THR A 766 -46.95 -28.49 29.12
N SER A 767 -46.38 -28.08 30.27
CA SER A 767 -45.35 -27.03 30.34
C SER A 767 -44.01 -27.48 29.72
N PHE A 768 -43.64 -28.76 29.86
CA PHE A 768 -42.45 -29.33 29.22
C PHE A 768 -42.65 -29.48 27.71
N TRP A 769 -43.77 -30.05 27.26
CA TRP A 769 -44.12 -30.18 25.84
C TRP A 769 -44.04 -28.83 25.11
N ARG A 770 -44.68 -27.78 25.64
CA ARG A 770 -44.65 -26.43 25.03
C ARG A 770 -43.23 -25.83 24.90
N LEU A 771 -42.25 -26.31 25.68
CA LEU A 771 -40.86 -25.88 25.56
C LEU A 771 -40.10 -26.69 24.48
N ILE A 772 -40.39 -27.98 24.32
CA ILE A 772 -39.69 -28.85 23.36
C ILE A 772 -40.34 -28.89 21.97
N GLU A 773 -41.64 -28.66 21.87
CA GLU A 773 -42.46 -28.74 20.65
C GLU A 773 -41.85 -27.99 19.45
N PRO A 774 -41.35 -26.73 19.56
CA PRO A 774 -40.72 -26.03 18.44
C PRO A 774 -39.37 -26.61 17.97
N TYR A 775 -38.85 -27.63 18.65
CA TYR A 775 -37.56 -28.28 18.39
C TYR A 775 -37.68 -29.80 18.21
N LEU A 776 -38.92 -30.33 18.16
CA LEU A 776 -39.19 -31.70 17.71
C LEU A 776 -39.16 -31.76 16.19
N LEU A 777 -38.68 -32.88 15.66
CA LEU A 777 -38.66 -33.16 14.22
C LEU A 777 -40.09 -33.22 13.68
N ASN A 778 -40.37 -32.61 12.52
CA ASN A 778 -41.72 -32.51 11.97
C ASN A 778 -42.39 -33.89 11.81
N ASP A 779 -41.69 -34.83 11.17
CA ASP A 779 -42.07 -36.25 11.02
C ASP A 779 -42.51 -36.89 12.35
N LEU A 780 -41.90 -36.46 13.46
CA LEU A 780 -42.10 -36.98 14.81
C LEU A 780 -43.25 -36.27 15.54
N GLN A 781 -43.51 -34.99 15.25
CA GLN A 781 -44.73 -34.32 15.71
C GLN A 781 -45.98 -35.00 15.13
N ASP A 782 -45.95 -35.39 13.85
CA ASP A 782 -47.10 -36.01 13.20
C ASP A 782 -47.27 -37.47 13.64
N PHE A 783 -46.18 -38.20 13.89
CA PHE A 783 -46.22 -39.51 14.56
C PHE A 783 -46.82 -39.43 15.97
N LEU A 784 -46.50 -38.39 16.76
CA LEU A 784 -47.08 -38.20 18.09
C LEU A 784 -48.58 -37.82 18.02
N LYS A 785 -48.98 -36.90 17.13
CA LYS A 785 -50.39 -36.52 16.92
C LYS A 785 -51.25 -37.70 16.47
N ALA A 786 -50.70 -38.61 15.65
CA ALA A 786 -51.40 -39.82 15.23
C ALA A 786 -51.78 -40.74 16.41
N HIS A 787 -50.99 -40.73 17.49
CA HIS A 787 -51.24 -41.50 18.71
C HIS A 787 -52.19 -40.82 19.72
N GLU A 788 -52.61 -39.56 19.50
CA GLU A 788 -53.62 -38.88 20.34
C GLU A 788 -55.07 -39.12 19.89
N GLN A 789 -55.30 -39.89 18.82
CA GLN A 789 -56.63 -40.35 18.40
C GLN A 789 -57.08 -41.54 19.28
N PRO A 790 -58.20 -41.45 20.03
CA PRO A 790 -58.66 -42.54 20.89
C PRO A 790 -59.35 -43.64 20.09
N SER A 791 -58.61 -44.71 19.76
CA SER A 791 -59.19 -45.91 19.16
C SER A 791 -59.99 -46.70 20.19
N GLU A 792 -61.32 -46.61 20.14
CA GLU A 792 -62.20 -47.52 20.89
C GLU A 792 -61.98 -48.97 20.46
N ASN A 793 -62.14 -49.90 21.42
CA ASN A 793 -62.31 -51.34 21.22
C ASN A 793 -61.18 -52.10 20.48
N ILE A 794 -60.33 -52.78 21.26
CA ILE A 794 -60.18 -54.25 21.16
C ILE A 794 -59.74 -54.79 22.54
N THR A 795 -60.17 -56.01 22.85
CA THR A 795 -60.14 -56.58 24.20
C THR A 795 -58.93 -57.47 24.49
N ALA A 796 -58.37 -57.29 25.69
CA ALA A 796 -57.84 -58.32 26.60
C ALA A 796 -56.92 -59.44 26.05
N GLU A 797 -55.62 -59.33 26.39
CA GLU A 797 -54.85 -60.36 27.14
C GLU A 797 -53.70 -59.61 27.88
N LYS A 798 -53.48 -59.81 29.19
CA LYS A 798 -52.61 -60.83 29.82
C LYS A 798 -51.22 -60.98 29.16
N SER A 799 -50.10 -60.97 29.87
CA SER A 799 -49.81 -60.70 31.29
C SER A 799 -48.28 -60.58 31.53
N SER A 800 -47.88 -60.32 32.78
CA SER A 800 -46.54 -60.58 33.37
C SER A 800 -45.45 -59.49 33.26
N ILE A 801 -44.76 -59.28 34.40
CA ILE A 801 -43.47 -58.58 34.64
C ILE A 801 -43.51 -57.04 34.72
#